data_AF-A0A654IC30-F1
#
_entry.id   AF-A0A654IC30-F1
#
_cell.length_a   1.000
_cell.length_b   1.000
_cell.length_c   1.000
_cell.angle_alpha   90.00
_cell.angle_beta   90.00
_cell.angle_gamma   90.00
#
_symmetry.space_group_name_H-M   'P 1'
#
loop_
_entity.id
_entity.type
_entity.pdbx_description
1 polymer ?
#
loop_
_entity_poly.entity_id
_entity_poly.type
_entity_poly.pdbx_seq_one_letter_code
_entity_poly.pdbx_strand_id
1 'polypeptide(L)'
;MFNAYQLNDVSKLYDFIKYQKDQKNKVYSWINIKDFDHSIFRFNWTIAPLAINSYKTATLIAALVVSLIAIIALVICIRKTIYFNAKQIGILKALGSSPLQISISYLAYVLVIILTSVPLGWIIGLSTQSVFVKLFVNYFSIPLYSFTIEPFSLLISLLIFGVFGIIVSLLTAIIITKQQLSEILAVKQNWSSSKFINRLKRTWFKKAKFTTKFSLTLASSGKKNIFLLVTVVGISTMFISAGLAIPSIAFTIKNTYYKSIKYANEYNYAKGVSNSPLTKPTINYWNGQKQLDESILSTNLNNEELFYYKDPTAYASSSYDVNPFPKYLYKVEKFKNNKNQDLINKKIAWTLLELIQNKDQSTSSNHTNGLDLLFTEMFGNNLYNVVGNQFSIGVIDQILGIILNSKNNLINENDKTTKWTDEQKDLIFKELTNNFTKTGTTAISILVNDLSQSNSADWKTKIFDAILKATPPYVSAYIQQPSRKEQFSIGYNVQHYIPNHETLTTVSDINANINQKNTNLVLTGIANNQSAFIINQKNANNLFVDYKKLLALQEVFLEKKNTDIKLNDQFVLYDSKTNTINVPVLPNKQANAFYRLNNNTNILDISTSSKQFFIDTKNGYVNIPKHAWIYDDLNFVNSKYYKSLTDQQKQLISKNRTGRNSKAVVNEDIRWLDPYNLDNNKFTLKLLYEQDKYDNDSSYDKKDWDLLNNSYLFDDFTYNNDFDDLISSYIRPYYEYKNILLYIPQSLINLDHIIHQIGSKKSKDLLKNDSEWWYKKDIEYNKVPKSVLKAWNITNNNEKFLMIRPYDLRYTLPIENVYKSGLSNLTAKPEYWMYQATKTNNTNGLNAVIIQKDAKVKYQNKDLKITAKPIGILDSYNQQLILVDQGLMNLVLNLSIGKKIGIKDNFYNKETIIKAGEKYNNIVSRFDRYDYNQINNYIDKTNNSKEFNNLLFSTNKPFYQAQFLWHNSKYSNIEEALDLTSGISFIPDNAYNGFYILNGNGASSASGSDDMISSIRYQNLLATSKTLINQITFIAISIGMLLIITVITTSALLVMLISDIYVTQYQQFMILMKALGYSNYKISKYAFGTAIVFSLIIWALSTAITWILITLIIQIITSLGFAIPYGFSIWTLIVSFIIVAISFIGSLIVSSNKIRTQKPASLLTVSNE
;
A
#
# COMPACT_ATOMS: atom_id res chain seq x y z
N MET A 1 15.57 -5.74 -6.69
CA MET A 1 15.04 -4.74 -5.75
C MET A 1 15.93 -4.50 -4.52
N PHE A 2 16.50 -5.51 -3.83
CA PHE A 2 17.52 -5.24 -2.79
C PHE A 2 18.86 -4.77 -3.41
N ASN A 3 19.23 -5.26 -4.60
CA ASN A 3 20.38 -4.74 -5.36
C ASN A 3 20.18 -3.31 -5.91
N ALA A 4 18.97 -2.73 -5.84
CA ALA A 4 18.76 -1.32 -6.15
C ALA A 4 18.96 -0.42 -4.92
N TYR A 5 18.83 -0.99 -3.71
CA TYR A 5 19.25 -0.37 -2.45
C TYR A 5 20.72 -0.64 -2.12
N GLN A 6 21.37 -1.59 -2.81
CA GLN A 6 22.79 -1.46 -3.08
C GLN A 6 22.94 -0.25 -4.02
N LEU A 7 23.04 0.92 -3.40
CA LEU A 7 24.08 1.93 -3.58
C LEU A 7 25.05 1.72 -4.76
N ASN A 8 24.56 1.41 -5.96
CA ASN A 8 25.40 1.29 -7.16
C ASN A 8 25.86 2.66 -7.67
N ASP A 9 25.34 3.75 -7.09
CA ASP A 9 25.73 5.12 -7.36
C ASP A 9 25.88 5.92 -6.04
N VAL A 10 26.66 5.39 -5.07
CA VAL A 10 27.04 6.14 -3.84
C VAL A 10 27.56 7.53 -4.19
N SER A 11 28.31 7.65 -5.30
CA SER A 11 28.86 8.90 -5.80
C SER A 11 27.77 9.91 -6.18
N LYS A 12 26.77 9.53 -6.98
CA LYS A 12 25.67 10.45 -7.35
C LYS A 12 24.80 10.81 -6.16
N LEU A 13 24.57 9.87 -5.24
CA LEU A 13 23.83 10.15 -4.00
C LEU A 13 24.62 11.12 -3.11
N TYR A 14 25.93 10.91 -3.00
CA TYR A 14 26.85 11.80 -2.27
C TYR A 14 26.92 13.19 -2.91
N ASP A 15 27.06 13.28 -4.23
CA ASP A 15 27.10 14.54 -4.97
C ASP A 15 25.76 15.29 -4.86
N PHE A 16 24.63 14.58 -4.90
CA PHE A 16 23.32 15.15 -4.65
C PHE A 16 23.17 15.67 -3.21
N ILE A 17 23.57 14.87 -2.20
CA ILE A 17 23.54 15.28 -0.79
C ILE A 17 24.50 16.44 -0.52
N LYS A 18 25.67 16.46 -1.17
CA LYS A 18 26.65 17.54 -1.09
C LYS A 18 26.12 18.82 -1.75
N TYR A 19 25.56 18.73 -2.96
CA TYR A 19 24.89 19.83 -3.65
C TYR A 19 23.76 20.42 -2.80
N GLN A 20 22.94 19.57 -2.17
CA GLN A 20 21.89 19.95 -1.23
C GLN A 20 22.44 20.71 -0.01
N LYS A 21 23.53 20.20 0.57
CA LYS A 21 24.16 20.80 1.77
C LYS A 21 24.84 22.13 1.46
N ASP A 22 25.38 22.29 0.25
CA ASP A 22 26.03 23.52 -0.22
C ASP A 22 25.01 24.60 -0.65
N GLN A 23 23.85 24.21 -1.21
CA GLN A 23 22.74 25.09 -1.63
C GLN A 23 21.81 25.46 -0.45
N LYS A 24 22.40 26.03 0.61
CA LYS A 24 21.86 26.29 1.96
C LYS A 24 20.42 26.82 2.15
N ASN A 25 19.59 27.06 1.13
CA ASN A 25 18.20 27.54 1.27
C ASN A 25 17.32 27.43 -0.01
N LYS A 26 17.58 26.56 -1.00
CA LYS A 26 16.85 26.69 -2.29
C LYS A 26 16.01 25.52 -2.80
N VAL A 27 16.22 24.29 -2.35
CA VAL A 27 15.27 23.17 -2.53
C VAL A 27 15.58 22.14 -1.45
N TYR A 28 14.79 22.04 -0.39
CA TYR A 28 14.89 20.89 0.53
C TYR A 28 14.52 19.62 -0.25
N SER A 29 15.49 18.73 -0.48
CA SER A 29 15.23 17.46 -1.16
C SER A 29 14.21 16.62 -0.41
N TRP A 30 13.55 15.73 -1.16
CA TRP A 30 12.62 14.69 -0.70
C TRP A 30 13.25 13.66 0.27
N ILE A 31 14.50 13.86 0.69
CA ILE A 31 15.26 12.97 1.54
C ILE A 31 15.42 13.67 2.90
N ASN A 32 14.64 13.22 3.87
CA ASN A 32 14.88 13.59 5.26
C ASN A 32 16.16 12.89 5.72
N ILE A 33 17.26 13.63 5.75
CA ILE A 33 18.56 13.13 6.23
C ILE A 33 18.41 12.87 7.72
N LYS A 34 18.35 11.59 8.08
CA LYS A 34 18.32 11.14 9.48
C LYS A 34 19.71 10.68 9.88
N ASP A 35 20.07 10.94 11.13
CA ASP A 35 21.23 10.32 11.73
C ASP A 35 21.15 8.80 11.63
N PHE A 36 22.31 8.16 11.50
CA PHE A 36 22.43 6.71 11.38
C PHE A 36 21.65 6.00 12.50
N ASP A 37 21.69 6.54 13.73
CA ASP A 37 21.00 5.99 14.89
C ASP A 37 19.48 5.95 14.76
N HIS A 38 18.91 6.85 13.98
CA HIS A 38 17.47 6.91 13.68
C HIS A 38 17.12 6.30 12.33
N SER A 39 18.10 5.72 11.62
CA SER A 39 17.93 5.10 10.31
C SER A 39 17.59 3.61 10.42
N ILE A 40 16.88 3.09 9.42
CA ILE A 40 16.63 1.64 9.26
C ILE A 40 17.92 0.85 9.05
N PHE A 41 18.99 1.48 8.56
CA PHE A 41 20.29 0.83 8.38
C PHE A 41 20.93 0.38 9.69
N ARG A 42 20.62 1.04 10.82
CA ARG A 42 21.04 0.60 12.16
C ARG A 42 20.57 -0.82 12.46
N PHE A 43 19.42 -1.25 11.92
CA PHE A 43 18.90 -2.59 12.15
C PHE A 43 19.84 -3.70 11.66
N ASN A 44 20.67 -3.45 10.64
CA ASN A 44 21.70 -4.42 10.26
C ASN A 44 22.73 -4.61 11.39
N TRP A 45 23.01 -3.58 12.18
CA TRP A 45 23.96 -3.61 13.29
C TRP A 45 23.34 -4.03 14.64
N THR A 46 22.02 -3.90 14.82
CA THR A 46 21.33 -4.34 16.05
C THR A 46 20.67 -5.70 15.91
N ILE A 47 20.00 -5.98 14.78
CA ILE A 47 19.25 -7.24 14.56
C ILE A 47 20.19 -8.37 14.18
N ALA A 48 21.22 -8.13 13.35
CA ALA A 48 22.17 -9.19 12.98
C ALA A 48 22.82 -9.86 14.20
N PRO A 49 23.43 -9.13 15.16
CA PRO A 49 24.00 -9.78 16.34
C PRO A 49 22.93 -10.45 17.23
N LEU A 50 21.73 -9.88 17.36
CA LEU A 50 20.62 -10.50 18.11
C LEU A 50 20.17 -11.83 17.47
N ALA A 51 20.04 -11.87 16.13
CA ALA A 51 19.67 -13.06 15.39
C ALA A 51 20.76 -14.14 15.49
N ILE A 52 22.03 -13.76 15.33
CA ILE A 52 23.17 -14.66 15.49
C ILE A 52 23.25 -15.21 16.92
N ASN A 53 23.06 -14.37 17.94
CA ASN A 53 23.12 -14.80 19.34
C ASN A 53 21.93 -15.71 19.72
N SER A 54 20.74 -15.43 19.20
CA SER A 54 19.56 -16.29 19.38
C SER A 54 19.77 -17.65 18.74
N TYR A 55 20.31 -17.68 17.50
CA TYR A 55 20.68 -18.92 16.83
C TYR A 55 21.75 -19.70 17.59
N LYS A 56 22.80 -19.01 18.07
CA LYS A 56 23.85 -19.60 18.92
C LYS A 56 23.26 -20.24 20.18
N THR A 57 22.32 -19.55 20.84
CA THR A 57 21.68 -20.05 22.06
C THR A 57 20.81 -21.28 21.78
N ALA A 58 19.99 -21.25 20.73
CA ALA A 58 19.13 -22.37 20.34
C ALA A 58 19.95 -23.62 19.94
N THR A 59 21.02 -23.42 19.17
CA THR A 59 21.92 -24.51 18.75
C THR A 59 22.73 -25.07 19.92
N LEU A 60 23.17 -24.25 20.87
CA LEU A 60 23.80 -24.72 22.11
C LEU A 60 22.85 -25.58 22.95
N ILE A 61 21.59 -25.18 23.10
CA ILE A 61 20.57 -25.96 23.82
C ILE A 61 20.37 -27.32 23.13
N ALA A 62 20.23 -27.33 21.80
CA ALA A 62 20.10 -28.57 21.04
C ALA A 62 21.34 -29.48 21.20
N ALA A 63 22.54 -28.91 21.15
CA ALA A 63 23.79 -29.63 21.34
C ALA A 63 23.90 -30.25 22.75
N LEU A 64 23.44 -29.53 23.79
CA LEU A 64 23.42 -30.03 25.17
C LEU A 64 22.51 -31.28 25.29
N VAL A 65 21.31 -31.22 24.71
CA VAL A 65 20.38 -32.37 24.69
C VAL A 65 21.01 -33.58 23.98
N VAL A 66 21.63 -33.37 22.82
CA VAL A 66 22.30 -34.44 22.07
C VAL A 66 23.49 -35.01 22.84
N SER A 67 24.28 -34.18 23.51
CA SER A 67 25.39 -34.60 24.36
C SER A 67 24.90 -35.49 25.53
N LEU A 68 23.80 -35.11 26.19
CA LEU A 68 23.19 -35.91 27.25
C LEU A 68 22.78 -37.31 26.75
N ILE A 69 22.18 -37.37 25.56
CA ILE A 69 21.80 -38.62 24.90
C ILE A 69 23.04 -39.50 24.63
N ALA A 70 24.12 -38.91 24.12
CA ALA A 70 25.37 -39.62 23.83
C ALA A 70 26.02 -40.19 25.10
N ILE A 71 25.98 -39.44 26.22
CA ILE A 71 26.48 -39.91 27.52
C ILE A 71 25.67 -41.11 28.01
N ILE A 72 24.33 -41.06 27.90
CA ILE A 72 23.46 -42.19 28.25
C ILE A 72 23.77 -43.42 27.39
N ALA A 73 24.00 -43.22 26.09
CA ALA A 73 24.39 -44.30 25.18
C ALA A 73 25.75 -44.93 25.57
N LEU A 74 26.71 -44.11 26.01
CA LEU A 74 28.01 -44.58 26.50
C LEU A 74 27.87 -45.46 27.76
N VAL A 75 27.05 -45.04 28.72
CA VAL A 75 26.74 -45.83 29.93
C VAL A 75 26.17 -47.20 29.55
N ILE A 76 25.21 -47.21 28.60
CA ILE A 76 24.59 -48.44 28.11
C ILE A 76 25.63 -49.35 27.44
N CYS A 77 26.49 -48.78 26.59
CA CYS A 77 27.53 -49.52 25.87
C CYS A 77 28.49 -50.22 26.85
N ILE A 78 29.05 -49.46 27.80
CA ILE A 78 29.98 -49.99 28.80
C ILE A 78 29.32 -51.09 29.62
N ARG A 79 28.09 -50.84 30.09
CA ARG A 79 27.32 -51.84 30.82
C ARG A 79 27.18 -53.13 30.03
N LYS A 80 26.81 -53.03 28.75
CA LYS A 80 26.64 -54.20 27.86
C LYS A 80 27.96 -54.97 27.69
N THR A 81 29.07 -54.28 27.47
CA THR A 81 30.38 -54.90 27.29
C THR A 81 30.87 -55.59 28.57
N ILE A 82 30.66 -54.99 29.74
CA ILE A 82 31.02 -55.61 31.03
C ILE A 82 30.29 -56.95 31.22
N TYR A 83 28.99 -57.01 30.89
CA TYR A 83 28.24 -58.26 30.96
C TYR A 83 28.70 -59.27 29.90
N PHE A 84 29.07 -58.83 28.70
CA PHE A 84 29.63 -59.71 27.67
C PHE A 84 30.97 -60.35 28.12
N ASN A 85 31.80 -59.60 28.85
CA ASN A 85 33.09 -60.06 29.37
C ASN A 85 33.02 -60.57 30.83
N ALA A 86 31.83 -60.84 31.36
CA ALA A 86 31.61 -61.20 32.76
C ALA A 86 32.48 -62.37 33.25
N LYS A 87 32.65 -63.40 32.42
CA LYS A 87 33.52 -64.57 32.72
C LYS A 87 34.98 -64.19 32.89
N GLN A 88 35.50 -63.36 31.99
CA GLN A 88 36.89 -62.90 32.02
C GLN A 88 37.16 -62.01 33.24
N ILE A 89 36.23 -61.10 33.54
CA ILE A 89 36.27 -60.29 34.77
C ILE A 89 36.27 -61.18 36.01
N GLY A 90 35.53 -62.29 35.96
CA GLY A 90 35.49 -63.26 37.03
C GLY A 90 36.80 -63.97 37.31
N ILE A 91 37.49 -64.40 36.25
CA ILE A 91 38.84 -64.96 36.35
C ILE A 91 39.80 -63.91 36.93
N LEU A 92 39.74 -62.66 36.44
CA LEU A 92 40.60 -61.57 36.93
C LEU A 92 40.37 -61.25 38.42
N LYS A 93 39.12 -61.26 38.88
CA LYS A 93 38.79 -61.10 40.30
C LYS A 93 39.26 -62.28 41.16
N ALA A 94 39.13 -63.50 40.67
CA ALA A 94 39.63 -64.70 41.36
C ALA A 94 41.15 -64.71 41.47
N LEU A 95 41.84 -64.12 40.49
CA LEU A 95 43.29 -63.85 40.50
C LEU A 95 43.69 -62.65 41.37
N GLY A 96 42.76 -62.03 42.11
CA GLY A 96 43.05 -60.94 43.06
C GLY A 96 43.06 -59.53 42.45
N SER A 97 42.62 -59.35 41.20
CA SER A 97 42.55 -58.01 40.60
C SER A 97 41.49 -57.14 41.26
N SER A 98 41.85 -55.90 41.61
CA SER A 98 40.91 -54.95 42.21
C SER A 98 39.84 -54.50 41.19
N PRO A 99 38.60 -54.19 41.63
CA PRO A 99 37.55 -53.68 40.73
C PRO A 99 37.98 -52.43 39.94
N LEU A 100 38.84 -51.59 40.52
CA LEU A 100 39.39 -50.38 39.88
C LEU A 100 40.31 -50.72 38.70
N GLN A 101 41.22 -51.69 38.88
CA GLN A 101 42.13 -52.15 37.81
C GLN A 101 41.36 -52.66 36.60
N ILE A 102 40.26 -53.38 36.83
CA ILE A 102 39.37 -53.87 35.77
C ILE A 102 38.61 -52.71 35.11
N SER A 103 38.13 -51.74 35.89
CA SER A 103 37.38 -50.58 35.38
C SER A 103 38.22 -49.65 34.50
N ILE A 104 39.52 -49.50 34.77
CA ILE A 104 40.43 -48.67 33.96
C ILE A 104 40.52 -49.18 32.51
N SER A 105 40.47 -50.48 32.28
CA SER A 105 40.49 -51.04 30.91
C SER A 105 39.33 -50.54 30.03
N TYR A 106 38.20 -50.16 30.64
CA TYR A 106 37.04 -49.61 29.92
C TYR A 106 37.19 -48.12 29.53
N LEU A 107 38.25 -47.44 29.98
CA LEU A 107 38.58 -46.10 29.50
C LEU A 107 39.02 -46.08 28.03
N ALA A 108 39.47 -47.22 27.48
CA ALA A 108 39.82 -47.34 26.07
C ALA A 108 38.68 -46.88 25.14
N TYR A 109 37.42 -47.11 25.52
CA TYR A 109 36.25 -46.64 24.76
C TYR A 109 36.17 -45.12 24.68
N VAL A 110 36.45 -44.42 25.79
CA VAL A 110 36.45 -42.95 25.83
C VAL A 110 37.64 -42.41 25.04
N LEU A 111 38.78 -43.08 25.12
CA LEU A 111 39.99 -42.72 24.38
C LEU A 111 39.76 -42.81 22.85
N VAL A 112 39.08 -43.86 22.37
CA VAL A 112 38.68 -43.97 20.96
C VAL A 112 37.74 -42.83 20.56
N ILE A 113 36.75 -42.48 21.40
CA ILE A 113 35.82 -41.37 21.12
C ILE A 113 36.58 -40.04 21.01
N ILE A 114 37.51 -39.77 21.94
CA ILE A 114 38.36 -38.58 21.93
C ILE A 114 39.24 -38.52 20.68
N LEU A 115 39.91 -39.62 20.30
CA LEU A 115 40.88 -39.61 19.21
C LEU A 115 40.25 -39.66 17.82
N THR A 116 39.04 -40.22 17.69
CA THR A 116 38.40 -40.42 16.38
C THR A 116 37.14 -39.57 16.25
N SER A 117 36.17 -39.75 17.13
CA SER A 117 34.82 -39.21 16.97
C SER A 117 34.78 -37.69 17.16
N VAL A 118 35.51 -37.16 18.15
CA VAL A 118 35.57 -35.71 18.41
C VAL A 118 36.28 -34.96 17.26
N PRO A 119 37.47 -35.38 16.79
CA PRO A 119 38.11 -34.77 15.61
C PRO A 119 37.28 -34.89 14.33
N LEU A 120 36.69 -36.06 14.05
CA LEU A 120 35.80 -36.24 12.91
C LEU A 120 34.59 -35.30 12.98
N GLY A 121 33.95 -35.19 14.14
CA GLY A 121 32.84 -34.28 14.36
C GLY A 121 33.22 -32.82 14.13
N TRP A 122 34.41 -32.42 14.58
CA TRP A 122 34.96 -31.07 14.35
C TRP A 122 35.24 -30.80 12.86
N ILE A 123 35.86 -31.74 12.14
CA ILE A 123 36.14 -31.63 10.69
C ILE A 123 34.84 -31.51 9.89
N ILE A 124 33.81 -32.30 10.23
CA ILE A 124 32.48 -32.23 9.61
C ILE A 124 31.82 -30.88 9.93
N GLY A 125 31.97 -30.38 11.16
CA GLY A 125 31.50 -29.05 11.58
C GLY A 125 32.14 -27.91 10.77
N LEU A 126 33.46 -27.95 10.58
CA LEU A 126 34.19 -26.99 9.75
C LEU A 126 33.70 -27.03 8.30
N SER A 127 33.55 -28.22 7.71
CA SER A 127 33.06 -28.39 6.34
C SER A 127 31.65 -27.80 6.15
N THR A 128 30.78 -27.98 7.15
CA THR A 128 29.39 -27.49 7.09
C THR A 128 29.24 -26.01 7.40
N GLN A 129 30.22 -25.35 8.02
CA GLN A 129 30.20 -23.90 8.32
C GLN A 129 29.89 -23.05 7.08
N SER A 130 30.50 -23.36 5.92
CA SER A 130 30.32 -22.59 4.69
C SER A 130 28.86 -22.57 4.21
N VAL A 131 28.13 -23.67 4.42
CA VAL A 131 26.69 -23.77 4.14
C VAL A 131 25.91 -22.83 5.06
N PHE A 132 26.26 -22.78 6.35
CA PHE A 132 25.63 -21.89 7.32
C PHE A 132 25.91 -20.41 7.03
N VAL A 133 27.15 -20.04 6.70
CA VAL A 133 27.50 -18.65 6.38
C VAL A 133 26.70 -18.15 5.18
N LYS A 134 26.57 -18.95 4.11
CA LYS A 134 25.77 -18.61 2.93
C LYS A 134 24.28 -18.39 3.24
N LEU A 135 23.74 -19.01 4.29
CA LEU A 135 22.36 -18.77 4.72
C LEU A 135 22.16 -17.37 5.34
N PHE A 136 23.19 -16.76 5.95
CA PHE A 136 23.09 -15.44 6.60
C PHE A 136 23.58 -14.28 5.72
N VAL A 137 24.58 -14.52 4.86
CA VAL A 137 25.19 -13.51 3.97
C VAL A 137 24.20 -12.86 2.99
N ASN A 138 23.17 -13.59 2.56
CA ASN A 138 22.16 -13.05 1.64
C ASN A 138 21.20 -12.04 2.30
N TYR A 139 21.26 -11.87 3.63
CA TYR A 139 20.27 -11.12 4.42
C TYR A 139 20.86 -9.93 5.16
N PHE A 140 22.07 -10.13 5.68
CA PHE A 140 22.81 -9.10 6.37
C PHE A 140 23.97 -8.70 5.48
N SER A 141 24.24 -7.40 5.37
CA SER A 141 25.40 -6.88 4.64
C SER A 141 26.68 -7.13 5.46
N ILE A 142 27.03 -8.40 5.67
CA ILE A 142 28.19 -8.85 6.46
C ILE A 142 29.36 -9.03 5.48
N PRO A 143 30.59 -8.59 5.85
CA PRO A 143 31.78 -8.93 5.09
C PRO A 143 31.93 -10.45 4.95
N LEU A 144 32.23 -10.91 3.73
CA LEU A 144 32.38 -12.30 3.36
C LEU A 144 33.64 -12.92 4.00
N TYR A 145 33.53 -13.50 5.18
CA TYR A 145 34.52 -14.46 5.67
C TYR A 145 34.01 -15.88 5.41
N SER A 146 34.52 -16.50 4.35
CA SER A 146 33.97 -17.75 3.81
C SER A 146 34.38 -19.01 4.58
N PHE A 147 35.41 -18.94 5.44
CA PHE A 147 35.88 -20.07 6.24
C PHE A 147 36.79 -19.60 7.38
N THR A 148 36.50 -19.98 8.63
CA THR A 148 37.33 -19.65 9.80
C THR A 148 37.53 -20.88 10.66
N ILE A 149 38.77 -21.24 10.98
CA ILE A 149 39.05 -22.35 11.88
C ILE A 149 38.99 -21.84 13.32
N GLU A 150 38.08 -22.39 14.13
CA GLU A 150 37.93 -22.03 15.54
C GLU A 150 38.36 -23.20 16.46
N PRO A 151 39.61 -23.19 16.98
CA PRO A 151 40.16 -24.31 17.78
C PRO A 151 39.46 -24.49 19.14
N PHE A 152 38.88 -23.43 19.70
CA PHE A 152 38.20 -23.49 21.00
C PHE A 152 37.02 -24.47 21.02
N SER A 153 36.33 -24.65 19.89
CA SER A 153 35.24 -25.63 19.77
C SER A 153 35.72 -27.08 19.94
N LEU A 154 36.90 -27.40 19.42
CA LEU A 154 37.56 -28.69 19.59
C LEU A 154 38.01 -28.88 21.05
N LEU A 155 38.58 -27.84 21.67
CA LEU A 155 38.97 -27.90 23.09
C LEU A 155 37.77 -28.17 24.01
N ILE A 156 36.65 -27.45 23.81
CA ILE A 156 35.43 -27.61 24.61
C ILE A 156 34.84 -29.01 24.43
N SER A 157 34.78 -29.51 23.20
CA SER A 157 34.27 -30.87 22.93
C SER A 157 35.18 -31.96 23.51
N LEU A 158 36.50 -31.78 23.47
CA LEU A 158 37.46 -32.66 24.16
C LEU A 158 37.29 -32.63 25.68
N LEU A 159 37.04 -31.47 26.29
CA LEU A 159 36.77 -31.38 27.72
C LEU A 159 35.46 -32.07 28.10
N ILE A 160 34.37 -31.82 27.36
CA ILE A 160 33.06 -32.42 27.64
C ILE A 160 33.13 -33.93 27.43
N PHE A 161 33.47 -34.41 26.23
CA PHE A 161 33.46 -35.86 25.95
C PHE A 161 34.63 -36.60 26.58
N GLY A 162 35.73 -35.91 26.87
CA GLY A 162 36.87 -36.50 27.55
C GLY A 162 36.68 -36.57 29.05
N VAL A 163 36.63 -35.44 29.76
CA VAL A 163 36.55 -35.43 31.23
C VAL A 163 35.25 -36.07 31.73
N PHE A 164 34.09 -35.63 31.22
CA PHE A 164 32.82 -36.26 31.64
C PHE A 164 32.72 -37.70 31.13
N GLY A 165 33.22 -38.01 29.93
CA GLY A 165 33.26 -39.38 29.42
C GLY A 165 34.07 -40.31 30.31
N ILE A 166 35.26 -39.88 30.75
CA ILE A 166 36.13 -40.63 31.67
C ILE A 166 35.43 -40.84 33.01
N ILE A 167 34.85 -39.78 33.59
CA ILE A 167 34.14 -39.84 34.87
C ILE A 167 32.96 -40.81 34.77
N VAL A 168 32.09 -40.65 33.78
CA VAL A 168 30.90 -41.49 33.59
C VAL A 168 31.29 -42.94 33.29
N SER A 169 32.33 -43.15 32.47
CA SER A 169 32.84 -44.48 32.14
C SER A 169 33.38 -45.21 33.37
N LEU A 170 34.27 -44.57 34.12
CA LEU A 170 34.83 -45.13 35.35
C LEU A 170 33.76 -45.39 36.40
N LEU A 171 32.86 -44.42 36.65
CA LEU A 171 31.79 -44.60 37.63
C LEU A 171 30.89 -45.78 37.25
N THR A 172 30.47 -45.86 35.99
CA THR A 172 29.63 -46.95 35.49
C THR A 172 30.36 -48.30 35.64
N ALA A 173 31.62 -48.36 35.22
CA ALA A 173 32.41 -49.57 35.31
C ALA A 173 32.64 -50.00 36.76
N ILE A 174 33.00 -49.08 37.66
CA ILE A 174 33.25 -49.37 39.09
C ILE A 174 31.97 -49.85 39.79
N ILE A 175 30.82 -49.22 39.51
CA ILE A 175 29.54 -49.63 40.12
C ILE A 175 29.20 -51.07 39.76
N ILE A 176 29.48 -51.48 38.52
CA ILE A 176 29.16 -52.83 38.04
C ILE A 176 30.24 -53.83 38.48
N THR A 177 31.52 -53.47 38.39
CA THR A 177 32.64 -54.34 38.80
C THR A 177 32.76 -54.48 40.32
N LYS A 178 32.17 -53.61 41.14
CA LYS A 178 32.12 -53.81 42.61
C LYS A 178 31.14 -54.89 43.07
N GLN A 179 30.21 -55.33 42.21
CA GLN A 179 29.24 -56.39 42.56
C GLN A 179 29.95 -57.73 42.79
N GLN A 180 29.37 -58.61 43.62
CA GLN A 180 29.97 -59.91 43.92
C GLN A 180 30.09 -60.77 42.65
N LEU A 181 31.12 -61.61 42.57
CA LEU A 181 31.38 -62.44 41.37
C LEU A 181 30.19 -63.36 41.04
N SER A 182 29.56 -63.92 42.06
CA SER A 182 28.33 -64.70 41.94
C SER A 182 27.17 -63.90 41.37
N GLU A 183 27.07 -62.59 41.61
CA GLU A 183 26.00 -61.72 41.08
C GLU A 183 26.27 -61.26 39.64
N ILE A 184 27.53 -61.17 39.23
CA ILE A 184 27.93 -60.85 37.85
C ILE A 184 27.78 -62.08 36.94
N LEU A 185 28.11 -63.28 37.45
CA LEU A 185 28.00 -64.55 36.71
C LEU A 185 26.62 -65.18 36.77
N ALA A 186 25.91 -65.07 37.91
CA ALA A 186 24.51 -65.44 37.96
C ALA A 186 23.71 -64.36 37.25
N VAL A 187 23.42 -64.57 35.97
CA VAL A 187 22.39 -63.81 35.25
C VAL A 187 21.02 -64.17 35.88
N LYS A 188 20.77 -63.71 37.11
CA LYS A 188 19.44 -63.80 37.72
C LYS A 188 18.55 -62.82 36.95
N GLN A 189 17.76 -63.37 36.04
CA GLN A 189 16.63 -62.63 35.46
C GLN A 189 15.63 -62.37 36.59
N ASN A 190 15.75 -61.20 37.21
CA ASN A 190 14.80 -60.74 38.22
C ASN A 190 13.50 -60.34 37.53
N TRP A 191 12.61 -61.30 37.32
CA TRP A 191 11.27 -61.08 36.78
C TRP A 191 10.47 -60.21 37.75
N SER A 192 10.29 -58.94 37.42
CA SER A 192 9.52 -58.00 38.23
C SER A 192 8.22 -57.66 37.53
N SER A 193 7.09 -57.96 38.16
CA SER A 193 5.77 -57.71 37.55
C SER A 193 5.36 -56.23 37.61
N SER A 194 4.64 -55.75 36.59
CA SER A 194 4.05 -54.42 36.57
C SER A 194 2.62 -54.45 37.12
N LYS A 195 2.35 -53.68 38.18
CA LYS A 195 0.99 -53.49 38.72
C LYS A 195 0.05 -52.90 37.66
N PHE A 196 0.55 -51.99 36.82
CA PHE A 196 -0.21 -51.34 35.76
C PHE A 196 -0.59 -52.30 34.62
N ILE A 197 0.40 -53.02 34.06
CA ILE A 197 0.14 -53.96 32.95
C ILE A 197 -0.73 -55.14 33.42
N ASN A 198 -0.55 -55.60 34.66
CA ASN A 198 -1.40 -56.65 35.24
C ASN A 198 -2.84 -56.18 35.47
N ARG A 199 -3.07 -54.92 35.86
CA ARG A 199 -4.41 -54.33 35.94
C ARG A 199 -5.04 -54.23 34.55
N LEU A 200 -4.30 -53.72 33.57
CA LEU A 200 -4.74 -53.60 32.18
C LEU A 200 -5.08 -54.98 31.56
N LYS A 201 -4.29 -56.02 31.85
CA LYS A 201 -4.55 -57.43 31.51
C LYS A 201 -5.86 -57.94 32.11
N ARG A 202 -6.08 -57.69 33.41
CA ARG A 202 -7.23 -58.19 34.17
C ARG A 202 -8.53 -57.46 33.85
N THR A 203 -8.45 -56.19 33.45
CA THR A 203 -9.61 -55.33 33.17
C THR A 203 -9.95 -55.31 31.67
N TRP A 204 -9.09 -54.72 30.84
CA TRP A 204 -9.39 -54.44 29.43
C TRP A 204 -9.13 -55.64 28.50
N PHE A 205 -8.20 -56.54 28.86
CA PHE A 205 -7.81 -57.70 28.02
C PHE A 205 -8.30 -59.05 28.58
N LYS A 206 -9.34 -59.06 29.42
CA LYS A 206 -9.88 -60.29 30.04
C LYS A 206 -10.36 -61.33 29.01
N LYS A 207 -10.94 -60.90 27.89
CA LYS A 207 -11.42 -61.76 26.79
C LYS A 207 -10.46 -61.86 25.59
N ALA A 208 -9.26 -61.29 25.69
CA ALA A 208 -8.34 -61.23 24.55
C ALA A 208 -7.71 -62.61 24.23
N LYS A 209 -7.36 -62.83 22.95
CA LYS A 209 -6.75 -64.08 22.46
C LYS A 209 -5.46 -64.41 23.22
N PHE A 210 -5.15 -65.70 23.38
CA PHE A 210 -3.96 -66.18 24.11
C PHE A 210 -2.69 -65.42 23.73
N THR A 211 -2.49 -65.16 22.44
CA THR A 211 -1.35 -64.42 21.89
C THR A 211 -1.15 -63.03 22.52
N THR A 212 -2.24 -62.28 22.68
CA THR A 212 -2.21 -60.92 23.26
C THR A 212 -2.01 -60.96 24.79
N LYS A 213 -2.67 -61.89 25.49
CA LYS A 213 -2.47 -62.09 26.94
C LYS A 213 -1.05 -62.53 27.24
N PHE A 214 -0.49 -63.39 26.40
CA PHE A 214 0.87 -63.89 26.54
C PHE A 214 1.89 -62.77 26.31
N SER A 215 1.75 -61.99 25.23
CA SER A 215 2.59 -60.81 24.98
C SER A 215 2.48 -59.74 26.10
N LEU A 216 1.29 -59.54 26.69
CA LEU A 216 1.11 -58.67 27.87
C LEU A 216 1.80 -59.23 29.12
N THR A 217 1.86 -60.55 29.26
CA THR A 217 2.50 -61.20 30.40
C THR A 217 4.01 -61.09 30.30
N LEU A 218 4.57 -61.31 29.10
CA LEU A 218 5.98 -61.03 28.80
C LEU A 218 6.31 -59.55 29.05
N ALA A 219 5.46 -58.64 28.58
CA ALA A 219 5.68 -57.21 28.80
C ALA A 219 5.63 -56.82 30.29
N SER A 220 4.70 -57.39 31.05
CA SER A 220 4.59 -57.15 32.48
C SER A 220 5.85 -57.58 33.23
N SER A 221 6.50 -58.64 32.76
CA SER A 221 7.69 -59.20 33.39
C SER A 221 8.98 -58.49 32.97
N GLY A 222 8.99 -57.77 31.84
CA GLY A 222 10.05 -56.85 31.39
C GLY A 222 9.76 -55.35 31.55
N LYS A 223 9.02 -54.96 32.60
CA LYS A 223 8.48 -53.59 32.76
C LYS A 223 9.50 -52.44 32.65
N LYS A 224 10.73 -52.61 33.15
CA LYS A 224 11.74 -51.53 33.15
C LYS A 224 12.21 -51.18 31.74
N ASN A 225 12.44 -52.20 30.91
CA ASN A 225 12.91 -52.02 29.54
C ASN A 225 11.80 -51.50 28.63
N ILE A 226 10.54 -51.92 28.84
CA ILE A 226 9.39 -51.35 28.13
C ILE A 226 9.16 -49.90 28.49
N PHE A 227 9.17 -49.58 29.78
CA PHE A 227 8.97 -48.20 30.22
C PHE A 227 10.06 -47.28 29.66
N LEU A 228 11.32 -47.71 29.70
CA LEU A 228 12.45 -46.98 29.12
C LEU A 228 12.27 -46.78 27.61
N LEU A 229 11.93 -47.84 26.88
CA LEU A 229 11.71 -47.81 25.43
C LEU A 229 10.56 -46.87 25.03
N VAL A 230 9.42 -46.96 25.71
CA VAL A 230 8.25 -46.10 25.46
C VAL A 230 8.56 -44.65 25.80
N THR A 231 9.29 -44.37 26.89
CA THR A 231 9.68 -43.01 27.27
C THR A 231 10.61 -42.38 26.24
N VAL A 232 11.58 -43.14 25.74
CA VAL A 232 12.51 -42.68 24.70
C VAL A 232 11.79 -42.40 23.39
N VAL A 233 10.88 -43.28 22.96
CA VAL A 233 10.03 -43.05 21.80
C VAL A 233 9.17 -41.80 22.01
N GLY A 234 8.63 -41.61 23.21
CA GLY A 234 7.84 -40.43 23.58
C GLY A 234 8.64 -39.12 23.49
N ILE A 235 9.84 -39.06 24.09
CA ILE A 235 10.74 -37.89 24.05
C ILE A 235 11.19 -37.61 22.61
N SER A 236 11.59 -38.65 21.88
CA SER A 236 11.98 -38.54 20.47
C SER A 236 10.83 -37.98 19.62
N THR A 237 9.61 -38.47 19.84
CA THR A 237 8.41 -37.98 19.15
C THR A 237 8.14 -36.51 19.47
N MET A 238 8.32 -36.07 20.71
CA MET A 238 8.15 -34.64 21.07
C MET A 238 9.15 -33.76 20.33
N PHE A 239 10.43 -34.13 20.29
CA PHE A 239 11.44 -33.36 19.57
C PHE A 239 11.21 -33.35 18.06
N ILE A 240 10.88 -34.50 17.45
CA ILE A 240 10.55 -34.59 16.02
C ILE A 240 9.32 -33.71 15.70
N SER A 241 8.28 -33.77 16.53
CA SER A 241 7.05 -33.01 16.31
C SER A 241 7.25 -31.50 16.51
N ALA A 242 8.02 -31.09 17.51
CA ALA A 242 8.41 -29.70 17.72
C ALA A 242 9.27 -29.18 16.56
N GLY A 243 10.22 -29.99 16.08
CA GLY A 243 11.03 -29.68 14.90
C GLY A 243 10.18 -29.46 13.65
N LEU A 244 9.23 -30.36 13.37
CA LEU A 244 8.30 -30.27 12.22
C LEU A 244 7.29 -29.13 12.33
N ALA A 245 7.00 -28.65 13.55
CA ALA A 245 6.12 -27.51 13.75
C ALA A 245 6.72 -26.20 13.20
N ILE A 246 8.06 -26.02 13.29
CA ILE A 246 8.75 -24.82 12.79
C ILE A 246 8.47 -24.59 11.29
N PRO A 247 8.79 -25.52 10.37
CA PRO A 247 8.51 -25.33 8.95
C PRO A 247 7.01 -25.26 8.67
N SER A 248 6.16 -26.00 9.38
CA SER A 248 4.69 -25.90 9.22
C SER A 248 4.18 -24.50 9.53
N ILE A 249 4.55 -23.95 10.69
CA ILE A 249 4.16 -22.59 11.10
C ILE A 249 4.72 -21.57 10.10
N ALA A 250 5.98 -21.73 9.66
CA ALA A 250 6.59 -20.85 8.67
C ALA A 250 5.82 -20.86 7.32
N PHE A 251 5.43 -22.04 6.82
CA PHE A 251 4.58 -22.16 5.63
C PHE A 251 3.20 -21.54 5.83
N THR A 252 2.57 -21.76 7.00
CA THR A 252 1.28 -21.15 7.32
C THR A 252 1.38 -19.63 7.38
N ILE A 253 2.44 -19.08 8.00
CA ILE A 253 2.70 -17.64 8.02
C ILE A 253 2.81 -17.10 6.60
N LYS A 254 3.69 -17.69 5.78
CA LYS A 254 3.87 -17.28 4.38
C LYS A 254 2.55 -17.23 3.60
N ASN A 255 1.71 -18.26 3.74
CA ASN A 255 0.48 -18.37 2.96
C ASN A 255 -0.69 -17.57 3.54
N THR A 256 -0.70 -17.30 4.85
CA THR A 256 -1.87 -16.73 5.54
C THR A 256 -1.71 -15.26 5.90
N TYR A 257 -0.48 -14.78 6.15
CA TYR A 257 -0.21 -13.44 6.68
C TYR A 257 -0.83 -12.32 5.82
N TYR A 258 -0.69 -12.44 4.49
CA TYR A 258 -1.25 -11.51 3.50
C TYR A 258 -2.41 -12.10 2.70
N LYS A 259 -3.05 -13.18 3.15
CA LYS A 259 -4.08 -13.89 2.37
C LYS A 259 -5.22 -12.97 1.92
N SER A 260 -5.63 -12.03 2.77
CA SER A 260 -6.70 -11.08 2.46
C SER A 260 -6.21 -9.76 1.84
N ILE A 261 -4.92 -9.64 1.48
CA ILE A 261 -4.29 -8.43 0.96
C ILE A 261 -3.75 -8.65 -0.44
N LYS A 262 -4.33 -7.93 -1.41
CA LYS A 262 -3.93 -7.93 -2.82
C LYS A 262 -2.92 -6.84 -3.15
N TYR A 263 -2.95 -5.71 -2.43
CA TYR A 263 -2.06 -4.60 -2.75
C TYR A 263 -0.58 -4.96 -2.61
N ALA A 264 0.22 -4.28 -3.43
CA ALA A 264 1.66 -4.38 -3.51
C ALA A 264 2.34 -3.13 -2.92
N ASN A 265 1.72 -1.96 -3.05
CA ASN A 265 2.24 -0.70 -2.54
C ASN A 265 1.13 0.10 -1.82
N GLU A 266 1.53 0.86 -0.81
CA GLU A 266 0.67 1.76 -0.02
C GLU A 266 1.33 3.15 0.00
N TYR A 267 0.53 4.19 -0.27
CA TYR A 267 0.96 5.59 -0.32
C TYR A 267 0.07 6.42 0.59
N ASN A 268 0.67 7.21 1.47
CA ASN A 268 -0.03 8.18 2.29
C ASN A 268 0.33 9.58 1.83
N TYR A 269 -0.68 10.32 1.42
CA TYR A 269 -0.54 11.69 0.96
C TYR A 269 -0.71 12.67 2.12
N ALA A 270 -0.27 13.91 1.92
CA ALA A 270 -0.52 14.94 2.91
C ALA A 270 -2.03 15.22 3.05
N LYS A 271 -2.47 15.46 4.29
CA LYS A 271 -3.86 15.78 4.60
C LYS A 271 -4.17 17.21 4.14
N GLY A 272 -5.24 17.38 3.35
CA GLY A 272 -5.75 18.69 2.99
C GLY A 272 -6.44 19.43 4.14
N VAL A 273 -6.89 20.67 3.88
CA VAL A 273 -7.63 21.48 4.86
C VAL A 273 -9.12 21.22 4.67
N SER A 274 -9.72 20.54 5.65
CA SER A 274 -11.09 20.02 5.54
C SER A 274 -12.16 21.06 5.19
N ASN A 275 -11.99 22.31 5.62
CA ASN A 275 -12.88 23.44 5.32
C ASN A 275 -12.30 24.43 4.29
N SER A 276 -11.43 23.95 3.38
CA SER A 276 -10.99 24.69 2.19
C SER A 276 -11.32 23.90 0.92
N PRO A 277 -12.11 24.44 -0.01
CA PRO A 277 -12.64 23.69 -1.15
C PRO A 277 -11.59 23.19 -2.14
N LEU A 278 -10.47 23.92 -2.28
CA LEU A 278 -9.44 23.65 -3.30
C LEU A 278 -8.26 22.81 -2.79
N THR A 279 -8.26 22.41 -1.52
CA THR A 279 -7.15 21.62 -0.95
C THR A 279 -7.25 20.12 -1.23
N LYS A 280 -8.38 19.65 -1.78
CA LYS A 280 -8.56 18.26 -2.22
C LYS A 280 -7.66 17.91 -3.40
N PRO A 281 -7.13 16.69 -3.51
CA PRO A 281 -6.37 16.26 -4.69
C PRO A 281 -7.25 16.12 -5.92
N THR A 282 -6.63 16.25 -7.10
CA THR A 282 -7.25 15.92 -8.38
C THR A 282 -6.86 14.52 -8.81
N ILE A 283 -7.82 13.76 -9.30
CA ILE A 283 -7.61 12.37 -9.72
C ILE A 283 -7.45 12.33 -11.23
N ASN A 284 -6.32 11.81 -11.71
CA ASN A 284 -6.12 11.51 -13.12
C ASN A 284 -6.31 10.00 -13.39
N TYR A 285 -7.23 9.67 -14.29
CA TYR A 285 -7.49 8.29 -14.71
C TYR A 285 -6.58 7.91 -15.87
N TRP A 286 -5.92 6.77 -15.76
CA TRP A 286 -5.03 6.26 -16.81
C TRP A 286 -4.86 4.74 -16.72
N ASN A 287 -4.17 4.15 -17.71
CA ASN A 287 -4.02 2.70 -17.83
C ASN A 287 -2.72 2.13 -17.20
N GLY A 288 -1.82 2.99 -16.72
CA GLY A 288 -0.54 2.58 -16.16
C GLY A 288 0.57 2.38 -17.20
N GLN A 289 1.81 2.29 -16.71
CA GLN A 289 3.01 2.31 -17.54
C GLN A 289 3.18 1.07 -18.42
N LYS A 290 2.80 -0.12 -17.92
CA LYS A 290 3.01 -1.39 -18.62
C LYS A 290 2.33 -1.42 -20.00
N GLN A 291 1.08 -0.93 -20.09
CA GLN A 291 0.37 -0.88 -21.37
C GLN A 291 1.03 0.08 -22.36
N LEU A 292 1.60 1.18 -21.86
CA LEU A 292 2.29 2.17 -22.68
C LEU A 292 3.60 1.61 -23.23
N ASP A 293 4.37 0.91 -22.39
CA ASP A 293 5.60 0.21 -22.76
C ASP A 293 5.36 -0.86 -23.85
N GLU A 294 4.21 -1.54 -23.84
CA GLU A 294 3.82 -2.52 -24.87
C GLU A 294 3.32 -1.88 -26.18
N SER A 295 2.92 -0.60 -26.15
CA SER A 295 2.28 0.09 -27.28
C SER A 295 3.21 0.98 -28.10
N ILE A 296 4.43 1.22 -27.61
CA ILE A 296 5.43 2.06 -28.28
C ILE A 296 6.14 1.28 -29.39
N LEU A 297 6.30 1.92 -30.55
CA LEU A 297 6.95 1.41 -31.76
C LEU A 297 8.01 2.42 -32.22
N SER A 298 8.96 1.99 -33.03
CA SER A 298 9.91 2.88 -33.70
C SER A 298 9.89 2.72 -35.23
N THR A 299 10.17 3.81 -35.94
CA THR A 299 10.31 3.83 -37.41
C THR A 299 11.31 4.91 -37.83
N ASN A 300 11.97 4.75 -38.98
CA ASN A 300 12.97 5.71 -39.46
C ASN A 300 12.36 6.73 -40.42
N LEU A 301 12.14 7.98 -40.00
CA LEU A 301 11.67 9.09 -40.84
C LEU A 301 12.75 10.15 -40.98
N ASN A 302 12.97 10.65 -42.20
CA ASN A 302 13.96 11.71 -42.47
C ASN A 302 15.37 11.42 -41.90
N ASN A 303 15.83 10.16 -41.98
CA ASN A 303 17.10 9.65 -41.42
C ASN A 303 17.20 9.69 -39.88
N GLU A 304 16.09 9.81 -39.16
CA GLU A 304 16.02 9.79 -37.70
C GLU A 304 15.08 8.67 -37.21
N GLU A 305 15.43 8.04 -36.09
CA GLU A 305 14.54 7.07 -35.43
C GLU A 305 13.46 7.83 -34.65
N LEU A 306 12.20 7.62 -35.03
CA LEU A 306 11.03 8.22 -34.42
C LEU A 306 10.26 7.17 -33.61
N PHE A 307 10.05 7.46 -32.32
CA PHE A 307 9.18 6.66 -31.45
C PHE A 307 7.74 7.17 -31.51
N TYR A 308 6.77 6.26 -31.62
CA TYR A 308 5.35 6.59 -31.66
C TYR A 308 4.51 5.48 -31.01
N TYR A 309 3.28 5.81 -30.61
CA TYR A 309 2.35 4.81 -30.07
C TYR A 309 1.42 4.24 -31.15
N LYS A 310 1.08 2.95 -31.01
CA LYS A 310 0.05 2.30 -31.82
C LYS A 310 -1.30 3.00 -31.75
N ASP A 311 -1.68 3.50 -30.57
CA ASP A 311 -2.84 4.36 -30.36
C ASP A 311 -2.36 5.79 -30.06
N PRO A 312 -2.64 6.79 -30.91
CA PRO A 312 -2.15 8.15 -30.72
C PRO A 312 -2.76 8.87 -29.51
N THR A 313 -3.77 8.30 -28.83
CA THR A 313 -4.25 8.83 -27.54
C THR A 313 -3.29 8.55 -26.37
N ALA A 314 -2.29 7.68 -26.56
CA ALA A 314 -1.38 7.26 -25.49
C ALA A 314 -0.36 8.33 -25.07
N TYR A 315 0.02 9.26 -25.97
CA TYR A 315 1.05 10.28 -25.74
C TYR A 315 0.81 11.08 -24.43
N ALA A 316 -0.42 11.54 -24.18
CA ALA A 316 -0.75 12.31 -22.98
C ALA A 316 -1.48 11.49 -21.90
N SER A 317 -1.50 10.16 -21.95
CA SER A 317 -2.37 9.34 -21.09
C SER A 317 -2.15 9.54 -19.59
N SER A 318 -0.91 9.77 -19.16
CA SER A 318 -0.53 10.06 -17.76
C SER A 318 -0.99 11.43 -17.26
N SER A 319 -1.44 12.34 -18.13
CA SER A 319 -1.87 13.68 -17.74
C SER A 319 -3.14 14.18 -18.45
N TYR A 320 -3.81 13.34 -19.25
CA TYR A 320 -4.86 13.77 -20.19
C TYR A 320 -5.94 14.67 -19.57
N ASP A 321 -6.60 14.28 -18.48
CA ASP A 321 -7.69 15.10 -17.92
C ASP A 321 -7.17 16.25 -17.05
N VAL A 322 -5.92 16.17 -16.60
CA VAL A 322 -5.26 17.10 -15.66
C VAL A 322 -4.25 18.02 -16.33
N ASN A 323 -4.18 17.99 -17.66
CA ASN A 323 -3.22 18.82 -18.38
C ASN A 323 -3.68 20.29 -18.42
N PRO A 324 -2.76 21.25 -18.61
CA PRO A 324 -3.08 22.68 -18.59
C PRO A 324 -3.92 23.14 -19.79
N PHE A 325 -3.99 22.35 -20.86
CA PHE A 325 -4.78 22.67 -22.04
C PHE A 325 -6.23 22.24 -21.82
N PRO A 326 -7.20 23.15 -22.03
CA PRO A 326 -8.59 22.74 -22.02
C PRO A 326 -8.85 21.75 -23.14
N LYS A 327 -9.87 20.91 -22.99
CA LYS A 327 -10.25 19.95 -24.03
C LYS A 327 -10.86 20.66 -25.25
N TYR A 328 -11.68 21.68 -24.99
CA TYR A 328 -12.42 22.42 -26.00
C TYR A 328 -12.25 23.93 -25.84
N LEU A 329 -12.39 24.66 -26.95
CA LEU A 329 -12.46 26.11 -27.01
C LEU A 329 -13.78 26.58 -27.61
N TYR A 330 -14.33 27.65 -27.05
CA TYR A 330 -15.43 28.39 -27.66
C TYR A 330 -14.89 29.42 -28.65
N LYS A 331 -15.25 29.30 -29.93
CA LYS A 331 -14.81 30.19 -31.00
C LYS A 331 -15.94 31.09 -31.47
N VAL A 332 -15.62 32.37 -31.59
CA VAL A 332 -16.51 33.40 -32.16
C VAL A 332 -15.83 33.94 -33.42
N GLU A 333 -16.30 33.48 -34.57
CA GLU A 333 -15.78 33.88 -35.87
C GLU A 333 -16.68 34.97 -36.47
N LYS A 334 -16.08 36.04 -36.97
CA LYS A 334 -16.79 37.12 -37.65
C LYS A 334 -16.50 37.03 -39.14
N PHE A 335 -17.53 36.83 -39.95
CA PHE A 335 -17.42 36.80 -41.40
C PHE A 335 -18.29 37.89 -42.01
N LYS A 336 -17.80 38.53 -43.07
CA LYS A 336 -18.60 39.49 -43.83
C LYS A 336 -19.42 38.75 -44.87
N ASN A 337 -20.73 38.95 -44.88
CA ASN A 337 -21.59 38.47 -45.96
C ASN A 337 -21.34 39.30 -47.24
N ASN A 338 -21.86 38.84 -48.39
CA ASN A 338 -21.81 39.53 -49.69
C ASN A 338 -22.39 40.97 -49.67
N LYS A 339 -23.10 41.35 -48.60
CA LYS A 339 -23.62 42.71 -48.33
C LYS A 339 -22.79 43.52 -47.33
N ASN A 340 -21.55 43.12 -47.01
CA ASN A 340 -20.70 43.72 -45.98
C ASN A 340 -21.30 43.75 -44.55
N GLN A 341 -22.26 42.88 -44.25
CA GLN A 341 -22.78 42.70 -42.90
C GLN A 341 -21.97 41.65 -42.15
N ASP A 342 -21.56 41.96 -40.92
CA ASP A 342 -20.87 41.03 -40.03
C ASP A 342 -21.83 39.95 -39.54
N LEU A 343 -21.64 38.73 -40.01
CA LEU A 343 -22.25 37.53 -39.46
C LEU A 343 -21.32 36.94 -38.40
N ILE A 344 -21.87 36.62 -37.24
CA ILE A 344 -21.15 36.00 -36.13
C ILE A 344 -21.46 34.51 -36.13
N ASN A 345 -20.47 33.67 -36.42
CA ASN A 345 -20.56 32.23 -36.27
C ASN A 345 -19.94 31.83 -34.91
N LYS A 346 -20.67 31.02 -34.14
CA LYS A 346 -20.24 30.54 -32.80
C LYS A 346 -20.10 29.03 -32.87
N LYS A 347 -18.90 28.50 -32.66
CA LYS A 347 -18.61 27.05 -32.72
C LYS A 347 -17.75 26.58 -31.55
N ILE A 348 -17.83 25.30 -31.22
CA ILE A 348 -16.91 24.64 -30.29
C ILE A 348 -15.84 23.91 -31.11
N ALA A 349 -14.58 24.09 -30.75
CA ALA A 349 -13.42 23.52 -31.44
C ALA A 349 -12.55 22.71 -30.47
N TRP A 350 -11.86 21.70 -30.98
CA TRP A 350 -10.84 20.98 -30.21
C TRP A 350 -9.61 21.86 -30.02
N THR A 351 -9.15 22.01 -28.78
CA THR A 351 -8.06 22.95 -28.46
C THR A 351 -6.78 22.65 -29.23
N LEU A 352 -6.31 21.41 -29.24
CA LEU A 352 -5.07 21.03 -29.92
C LEU A 352 -5.17 21.16 -31.45
N LEU A 353 -6.34 20.91 -32.03
CA LEU A 353 -6.56 21.08 -33.46
C LEU A 353 -6.52 22.57 -33.85
N GLU A 354 -7.19 23.41 -33.06
CA GLU A 354 -7.22 24.86 -33.25
C GLU A 354 -5.82 25.49 -33.14
N LEU A 355 -5.01 24.97 -32.21
CA LEU A 355 -3.61 25.33 -32.08
C LEU A 355 -2.85 25.03 -33.40
N ILE A 356 -2.97 23.81 -33.93
CA ILE A 356 -2.28 23.42 -35.18
C ILE A 356 -2.75 24.26 -36.38
N GLN A 357 -4.06 24.53 -36.48
CA GLN A 357 -4.68 25.20 -37.63
C GLN A 357 -4.37 26.70 -37.73
N ASN A 358 -4.17 27.41 -36.61
CA ASN A 358 -3.95 28.85 -36.61
C ASN A 358 -2.46 29.25 -36.51
N LYS A 359 -1.56 28.43 -37.05
CA LYS A 359 -0.11 28.66 -37.03
C LYS A 359 0.30 30.05 -37.58
N ASP A 360 -0.42 30.57 -38.58
CA ASP A 360 0.00 31.71 -39.40
C ASP A 360 -0.77 33.03 -39.14
N GLN A 361 -1.74 33.08 -38.22
CA GLN A 361 -2.42 34.33 -37.88
C GLN A 361 -1.50 35.24 -37.03
N SER A 362 -0.69 36.05 -37.72
CA SER A 362 0.05 37.16 -37.11
C SER A 362 -0.87 38.36 -36.92
N THR A 363 -1.12 38.76 -35.68
CA THR A 363 -1.64 40.12 -35.40
C THR A 363 -0.52 41.12 -35.64
N SER A 364 -0.81 42.19 -36.38
CA SER A 364 0.13 43.19 -36.94
C SER A 364 0.87 44.08 -35.92
N SER A 365 1.13 43.60 -34.71
CA SER A 365 2.03 44.23 -33.74
C SER A 365 2.69 43.14 -32.90
N ASN A 366 3.98 42.89 -33.16
CA ASN A 366 4.86 41.86 -32.62
C ASN A 366 4.83 40.49 -33.34
N HIS A 367 5.96 40.13 -33.93
CA HIS A 367 6.23 38.86 -34.60
C HIS A 367 6.29 37.70 -33.59
N THR A 368 5.14 37.19 -33.17
CA THR A 368 5.01 35.91 -32.46
C THR A 368 3.90 35.09 -33.10
N ASN A 369 4.17 33.83 -33.44
CA ASN A 369 3.18 32.92 -34.04
C ASN A 369 1.99 32.73 -33.07
N GLY A 370 0.76 32.66 -33.58
CA GLY A 370 -0.47 32.56 -32.76
C GLY A 370 -0.50 31.35 -31.82
N LEU A 371 0.24 30.30 -32.18
CA LEU A 371 0.49 29.10 -31.38
C LEU A 371 1.24 29.37 -30.07
N ASP A 372 2.30 30.18 -30.11
CA ASP A 372 3.11 30.49 -28.94
C ASP A 372 2.30 31.34 -27.94
N LEU A 373 1.50 32.27 -28.47
CA LEU A 373 0.62 33.12 -27.66
C LEU A 373 -0.48 32.29 -26.95
N LEU A 374 -1.18 31.41 -27.67
CA LEU A 374 -2.23 30.59 -27.06
C LEU A 374 -1.67 29.53 -26.10
N PHE A 375 -0.52 28.94 -26.44
CA PHE A 375 0.17 28.02 -25.55
C PHE A 375 0.59 28.72 -24.25
N THR A 376 1.26 29.86 -24.34
CA THR A 376 1.70 30.63 -23.16
C THR A 376 0.53 31.20 -22.35
N GLU A 377 -0.58 31.56 -23.00
CA GLU A 377 -1.81 31.98 -22.35
C GLU A 377 -2.40 30.82 -21.52
N MET A 378 -2.60 29.64 -22.13
CA MET A 378 -3.19 28.48 -21.44
C MET A 378 -2.30 27.98 -20.31
N PHE A 379 -0.99 27.87 -20.56
CA PHE A 379 -0.01 27.48 -19.56
C PHE A 379 0.04 28.53 -18.43
N GLY A 380 0.09 29.82 -18.75
CA GLY A 380 0.13 30.91 -17.77
C GLY A 380 -1.18 31.17 -17.01
N ASN A 381 -2.33 30.71 -17.51
CA ASN A 381 -3.62 30.83 -16.80
C ASN A 381 -3.95 29.59 -15.96
N ASN A 382 -3.63 28.38 -16.44
CA ASN A 382 -3.99 27.14 -15.78
C ASN A 382 -2.85 26.55 -14.94
N LEU A 383 -1.58 26.70 -15.35
CA LEU A 383 -0.45 26.25 -14.52
C LEU A 383 0.02 27.29 -13.53
N TYR A 384 -0.14 28.59 -13.77
CA TYR A 384 0.26 29.61 -12.79
C TYR A 384 -0.21 29.33 -11.35
N ASN A 385 -1.39 28.71 -11.21
CA ASN A 385 -1.99 28.31 -9.94
C ASN A 385 -1.69 26.86 -9.48
N VAL A 386 -1.18 25.98 -10.35
CA VAL A 386 -0.74 24.61 -9.98
C VAL A 386 -1.59 23.87 -8.93
N VAL A 387 -2.92 23.94 -9.03
CA VAL A 387 -3.79 23.13 -8.19
C VAL A 387 -4.59 22.21 -9.07
N GLY A 388 -4.23 20.92 -9.01
CA GLY A 388 -4.88 19.88 -9.78
C GLY A 388 -4.36 19.71 -11.21
N ASN A 389 -3.33 20.46 -11.61
CA ASN A 389 -2.77 20.39 -12.96
C ASN A 389 -1.41 19.68 -12.99
N GLN A 390 -1.14 19.03 -14.11
CA GLN A 390 0.05 18.21 -14.32
C GLN A 390 0.50 18.25 -15.78
N PHE A 391 1.80 18.21 -16.00
CA PHE A 391 2.41 18.33 -17.31
C PHE A 391 3.45 17.23 -17.54
N SER A 392 3.39 16.60 -18.71
CA SER A 392 4.41 15.66 -19.20
C SER A 392 4.88 16.06 -20.59
N ILE A 393 6.05 15.57 -21.00
CA ILE A 393 6.58 15.77 -22.36
C ILE A 393 5.58 15.23 -23.40
N GLY A 394 4.89 14.13 -23.07
CA GLY A 394 3.90 13.51 -23.94
C GLY A 394 2.70 14.38 -24.28
N VAL A 395 2.39 15.43 -23.50
CA VAL A 395 1.35 16.40 -23.89
C VAL A 395 1.75 17.16 -25.17
N ILE A 396 3.04 17.45 -25.35
CA ILE A 396 3.55 18.08 -26.57
C ILE A 396 3.63 17.04 -27.69
N ASP A 397 4.13 15.84 -27.42
CA ASP A 397 4.21 14.75 -28.41
C ASP A 397 2.80 14.28 -28.86
N GLN A 398 1.72 14.59 -28.13
CA GLN A 398 0.35 14.39 -28.62
C GLN A 398 0.08 15.18 -29.91
N ILE A 399 0.70 16.36 -30.10
CA ILE A 399 0.62 17.12 -31.35
C ILE A 399 1.24 16.33 -32.50
N LEU A 400 2.36 15.64 -32.26
CA LEU A 400 2.96 14.72 -33.23
C LEU A 400 1.95 13.64 -33.62
N GLY A 401 1.34 12.98 -32.64
CA GLY A 401 0.29 11.98 -32.86
C GLY A 401 -0.87 12.51 -33.69
N ILE A 402 -1.35 13.73 -33.41
CA ILE A 402 -2.43 14.37 -34.18
C ILE A 402 -2.02 14.58 -35.64
N ILE A 403 -0.84 15.11 -35.90
CA ILE A 403 -0.37 15.41 -37.27
C ILE A 403 -0.06 14.12 -38.05
N LEU A 404 0.68 13.18 -37.45
CA LEU A 404 1.05 11.91 -38.08
C LEU A 404 -0.17 11.08 -38.43
N ASN A 405 -1.12 10.96 -37.51
CA ASN A 405 -2.30 10.13 -37.67
C ASN A 405 -3.49 10.85 -38.35
N SER A 406 -3.32 12.10 -38.81
CA SER A 406 -4.40 12.81 -39.51
C SER A 406 -4.65 12.26 -40.92
N LYS A 407 -5.91 12.06 -41.28
CA LYS A 407 -6.29 11.65 -42.63
C LYS A 407 -6.15 12.76 -43.67
N ASN A 408 -6.58 13.98 -43.31
CA ASN A 408 -6.54 15.17 -44.16
C ASN A 408 -5.43 16.14 -43.73
N ASN A 409 -5.07 17.06 -44.63
CA ASN A 409 -4.16 18.17 -44.34
C ASN A 409 -4.79 19.08 -43.28
N LEU A 410 -4.10 19.24 -42.14
CA LEU A 410 -4.60 20.03 -41.01
C LEU A 410 -4.36 21.52 -41.15
N ILE A 411 -3.38 21.94 -41.96
CA ILE A 411 -3.03 23.36 -42.11
C ILE A 411 -3.96 24.02 -43.14
N ASN A 412 -4.34 23.28 -44.20
CA ASN A 412 -5.20 23.79 -45.25
C ASN A 412 -6.39 22.85 -45.47
N GLU A 413 -7.46 23.03 -44.68
CA GLU A 413 -8.65 22.16 -44.72
C GLU A 413 -9.36 22.13 -46.09
N ASN A 414 -9.20 23.19 -46.89
CA ASN A 414 -9.79 23.32 -48.22
C ASN A 414 -8.99 22.59 -49.31
N ASP A 415 -7.74 22.22 -49.03
CA ASP A 415 -6.86 21.55 -49.97
C ASP A 415 -6.89 20.03 -49.77
N LYS A 416 -7.84 19.40 -50.47
CA LYS A 416 -8.01 17.94 -50.49
C LYS A 416 -7.15 17.26 -51.55
N THR A 417 -6.40 18.02 -52.36
CA THR A 417 -5.70 17.52 -53.56
C THR A 417 -4.19 17.37 -53.34
N THR A 418 -3.59 18.11 -52.40
CA THR A 418 -2.17 17.92 -52.06
C THR A 418 -1.87 16.60 -51.35
N LYS A 419 -0.75 15.98 -51.71
CA LYS A 419 -0.27 14.72 -51.12
C LYS A 419 0.22 14.96 -49.69
N TRP A 420 -0.59 14.64 -48.69
CA TRP A 420 -0.23 14.70 -47.27
C TRP A 420 0.67 13.51 -46.86
N THR A 421 1.96 13.57 -47.20
CA THR A 421 2.94 12.47 -46.94
C THR A 421 3.49 12.50 -45.51
N ASP A 422 4.05 11.37 -45.07
CA ASP A 422 4.56 11.24 -43.71
C ASP A 422 5.81 12.13 -43.47
N GLU A 423 6.63 12.35 -44.50
CA GLU A 423 7.79 13.25 -44.42
C GLU A 423 7.37 14.73 -44.25
N GLN A 424 6.33 15.17 -44.94
CA GLN A 424 5.80 16.54 -44.80
C GLN A 424 5.21 16.78 -43.41
N LYS A 425 4.50 15.79 -42.87
CA LYS A 425 3.95 15.82 -41.51
C LYS A 425 5.04 15.97 -40.45
N ASP A 426 6.13 15.21 -40.57
CA ASP A 426 7.29 15.31 -39.65
C ASP A 426 7.95 16.70 -39.73
N LEU A 427 8.15 17.24 -40.93
CA LEU A 427 8.70 18.59 -41.11
C LEU A 427 7.82 19.66 -40.46
N ILE A 428 6.50 19.57 -40.63
CA ILE A 428 5.53 20.48 -40.01
C ILE A 428 5.59 20.38 -38.49
N PHE A 429 5.66 19.16 -37.94
CA PHE A 429 5.81 18.97 -36.49
C PHE A 429 7.11 19.59 -35.97
N LYS A 430 8.24 19.38 -36.65
CA LYS A 430 9.53 19.99 -36.29
C LYS A 430 9.48 21.50 -36.33
N GLU A 431 8.85 22.09 -37.35
CA GLU A 431 8.69 23.54 -37.46
C GLU A 431 7.79 24.10 -36.34
N LEU A 432 6.71 23.40 -36.00
CA LEU A 432 5.82 23.76 -34.90
C LEU A 432 6.55 23.71 -33.55
N THR A 433 7.28 22.64 -33.27
CA THR A 433 7.95 22.42 -31.98
C THR A 433 9.23 23.24 -31.80
N ASN A 434 9.92 23.63 -32.89
CA ASN A 434 11.13 24.44 -32.78
C ASN A 434 10.88 25.81 -32.10
N ASN A 435 9.67 26.36 -32.26
CA ASN A 435 9.26 27.60 -31.56
C ASN A 435 8.94 27.36 -30.07
N PHE A 436 8.43 26.18 -29.69
CA PHE A 436 8.21 25.80 -28.28
C PHE A 436 9.53 25.72 -27.51
N THR A 437 10.64 25.36 -28.19
CA THR A 437 11.98 25.23 -27.60
C THR A 437 12.43 26.48 -26.84
N LYS A 438 11.98 27.67 -27.22
CA LYS A 438 12.35 28.93 -26.53
C LYS A 438 11.38 29.27 -25.41
N THR A 439 10.08 29.26 -25.67
CA THR A 439 9.07 29.78 -24.74
C THR A 439 8.60 28.72 -23.74
N GLY A 440 8.39 27.48 -24.19
CA GLY A 440 8.01 26.35 -23.33
C GLY A 440 9.12 25.92 -22.37
N THR A 441 10.38 25.90 -22.82
CA THR A 441 11.51 25.63 -21.92
C THR A 441 11.69 26.73 -20.87
N THR A 442 11.43 28.00 -21.22
CA THR A 442 11.42 29.11 -20.26
C THR A 442 10.29 28.99 -19.24
N ALA A 443 9.09 28.59 -19.68
CA ALA A 443 8.00 28.33 -18.76
C ALA A 443 8.32 27.17 -17.79
N ILE A 444 8.92 26.08 -18.29
CA ILE A 444 9.28 24.89 -17.51
C ILE A 444 10.50 25.13 -16.60
N SER A 445 11.48 25.90 -17.05
CA SER A 445 12.61 26.32 -16.21
C SER A 445 12.14 27.20 -15.05
N ILE A 446 11.11 28.02 -15.25
CA ILE A 446 10.40 28.74 -14.20
C ILE A 446 9.65 27.76 -13.27
N LEU A 447 9.03 26.69 -13.79
CA LEU A 447 8.36 25.66 -12.96
C LEU A 447 9.33 24.93 -12.04
N VAL A 448 10.54 24.64 -12.54
CA VAL A 448 11.55 23.83 -11.84
C VAL A 448 12.60 24.70 -11.12
N ASN A 449 12.47 26.03 -11.20
CA ASN A 449 13.38 27.00 -10.61
C ASN A 449 14.86 26.80 -11.04
N ASP A 450 15.06 26.41 -12.31
CA ASP A 450 16.38 26.16 -12.89
C ASP A 450 16.62 27.05 -14.09
N LEU A 451 17.29 28.19 -13.89
CA LEU A 451 17.70 29.11 -14.95
C LEU A 451 18.94 28.63 -15.73
N SER A 452 19.51 27.45 -15.41
CA SER A 452 20.71 26.98 -16.10
C SER A 452 20.39 26.52 -17.53
N GLN A 453 20.97 27.20 -18.51
CA GLN A 453 20.91 26.80 -19.90
C GLN A 453 21.70 25.50 -20.07
N SER A 454 21.02 24.39 -20.34
CA SER A 454 21.69 23.21 -20.87
C SER A 454 22.09 23.49 -22.33
N ASN A 455 23.30 23.06 -22.70
CA ASN A 455 23.90 23.29 -24.02
C ASN A 455 23.30 22.39 -25.14
N SER A 456 22.32 21.54 -24.84
CA SER A 456 21.67 20.69 -25.84
C SER A 456 20.81 21.53 -26.79
N ALA A 457 20.67 21.11 -28.05
CA ALA A 457 19.82 21.81 -29.03
C ALA A 457 18.34 21.36 -28.97
N ASP A 458 18.09 20.11 -28.55
CA ASP A 458 16.78 19.48 -28.53
C ASP A 458 15.95 19.85 -27.29
N TRP A 459 14.71 20.31 -27.51
CA TRP A 459 13.79 20.76 -26.46
C TRP A 459 13.38 19.64 -25.50
N LYS A 460 13.24 18.41 -25.99
CA LYS A 460 12.81 17.25 -25.18
C LYS A 460 13.86 16.92 -24.12
N THR A 461 15.12 16.92 -24.52
CA THR A 461 16.27 16.75 -23.62
C THR A 461 16.33 17.88 -22.58
N LYS A 462 16.11 19.14 -22.96
CA LYS A 462 16.09 20.28 -22.01
C LYS A 462 15.01 20.13 -20.95
N ILE A 463 13.79 19.80 -21.35
CA ILE A 463 12.67 19.60 -20.42
C ILE A 463 12.96 18.40 -19.51
N PHE A 464 13.44 17.29 -20.08
CA PHE A 464 13.73 16.09 -19.32
C PHE A 464 14.84 16.30 -18.29
N ASP A 465 15.92 17.00 -18.64
CA ASP A 465 17.00 17.32 -17.70
C ASP A 465 16.52 18.24 -16.56
N ALA A 466 15.67 19.24 -16.88
CA ALA A 466 15.05 20.09 -15.87
C ALA A 466 14.19 19.23 -14.92
N ILE A 467 13.32 18.37 -15.46
CA ILE A 467 12.52 17.42 -14.69
C ILE A 467 13.43 16.57 -13.79
N LEU A 468 14.44 15.90 -14.34
CA LEU A 468 15.29 14.97 -13.59
C LEU A 468 16.02 15.63 -12.42
N LYS A 469 16.50 16.88 -12.57
CA LYS A 469 17.11 17.65 -11.47
C LYS A 469 16.14 17.87 -10.31
N ALA A 470 14.84 17.95 -10.61
CA ALA A 470 13.74 18.01 -9.64
C ALA A 470 13.07 16.64 -9.38
N THR A 471 13.76 15.53 -9.65
CA THR A 471 13.33 14.19 -9.20
C THR A 471 14.39 13.47 -8.35
N PRO A 472 14.00 12.55 -7.44
CA PRO A 472 14.94 11.79 -6.62
C PRO A 472 15.95 11.00 -7.47
N PRO A 473 17.21 10.83 -7.03
CA PRO A 473 18.21 10.06 -7.78
C PRO A 473 17.80 8.61 -8.10
N TYR A 474 16.94 7.99 -7.29
CA TYR A 474 16.43 6.66 -7.61
C TYR A 474 15.43 6.67 -8.77
N VAL A 475 14.73 7.78 -9.02
CA VAL A 475 13.77 7.93 -10.12
C VAL A 475 14.50 7.93 -11.46
N SER A 476 15.70 8.51 -11.56
CA SER A 476 16.48 8.49 -12.80
C SER A 476 16.86 7.08 -13.28
N ALA A 477 16.98 6.12 -12.37
CA ALA A 477 17.24 4.71 -12.74
C ALA A 477 16.00 4.03 -13.35
N TYR A 478 14.79 4.49 -13.01
CA TYR A 478 13.53 3.96 -13.55
C TYR A 478 13.13 4.64 -14.87
N ILE A 479 13.54 5.88 -15.11
CA ILE A 479 13.18 6.63 -16.32
C ILE A 479 14.27 6.49 -17.41
N GLN A 480 14.45 5.28 -17.93
CA GLN A 480 15.39 5.03 -19.03
C GLN A 480 14.71 4.76 -20.37
N GLN A 481 13.52 4.15 -20.38
CA GLN A 481 12.79 3.83 -21.61
C GLN A 481 12.13 5.07 -22.24
N PRO A 482 11.96 5.12 -23.58
CA PRO A 482 11.36 6.27 -24.27
C PRO A 482 9.94 6.60 -23.79
N SER A 483 9.08 5.59 -23.64
CA SER A 483 7.71 5.74 -23.09
C SER A 483 7.73 6.37 -21.70
N ARG A 484 8.61 5.90 -20.81
CA ARG A 484 8.73 6.38 -19.44
C ARG A 484 9.19 7.83 -19.39
N LYS A 485 10.16 8.21 -20.23
CA LYS A 485 10.63 9.61 -20.34
C LYS A 485 9.49 10.54 -20.75
N GLU A 486 8.67 10.09 -21.67
CA GLU A 486 7.58 10.88 -22.24
C GLU A 486 6.38 11.02 -21.29
N GLN A 487 6.04 9.93 -20.60
CA GLN A 487 4.94 9.89 -19.64
C GLN A 487 5.29 10.46 -18.27
N PHE A 488 6.58 10.60 -17.94
CA PHE A 488 6.97 11.16 -16.66
C PHE A 488 6.45 12.59 -16.54
N SER A 489 5.67 12.81 -15.49
CA SER A 489 4.81 13.97 -15.38
C SER A 489 5.08 14.72 -14.08
N ILE A 490 5.18 16.04 -14.16
CA ILE A 490 5.28 16.93 -12.99
C ILE A 490 3.94 17.59 -12.79
N GLY A 491 3.36 17.41 -11.61
CA GLY A 491 2.08 18.00 -11.27
C GLY A 491 2.05 18.57 -9.87
N TYR A 492 0.92 19.14 -9.52
CA TYR A 492 0.74 19.76 -8.22
C TYR A 492 -0.66 19.44 -7.69
N ASN A 493 -0.68 18.77 -6.53
CA ASN A 493 -1.87 18.18 -5.94
C ASN A 493 -2.68 17.29 -6.91
N VAL A 494 -1.99 16.44 -7.68
CA VAL A 494 -2.56 15.45 -8.61
C VAL A 494 -2.15 14.05 -8.21
N GLN A 495 -3.09 13.12 -8.32
CA GLN A 495 -2.88 11.71 -8.01
C GLN A 495 -3.34 10.86 -9.17
N HIS A 496 -2.49 9.92 -9.58
CA HIS A 496 -2.83 8.95 -10.59
C HIS A 496 -3.71 7.85 -10.00
N TYR A 497 -4.69 7.42 -10.79
CA TYR A 497 -5.57 6.31 -10.46
C TYR A 497 -5.72 5.35 -11.63
N ILE A 498 -5.44 4.07 -11.40
CA ILE A 498 -5.65 3.00 -12.36
C ILE A 498 -6.86 2.16 -11.92
N PRO A 499 -7.98 2.21 -12.65
CA PRO A 499 -9.18 1.45 -12.31
C PRO A 499 -8.93 -0.04 -12.14
N ASN A 500 -9.62 -0.67 -11.19
CA ASN A 500 -9.52 -2.09 -10.82
C ASN A 500 -8.16 -2.55 -10.25
N HIS A 501 -7.09 -1.75 -10.41
CA HIS A 501 -5.76 -2.05 -9.88
C HIS A 501 -5.42 -1.23 -8.63
N GLU A 502 -6.06 -0.08 -8.44
CA GLU A 502 -5.81 0.80 -7.31
C GLU A 502 -7.08 1.08 -6.52
N THR A 503 -6.89 1.44 -5.25
CA THR A 503 -7.95 1.81 -4.31
C THR A 503 -7.53 3.09 -3.59
N LEU A 504 -8.23 4.19 -3.86
CA LEU A 504 -8.08 5.42 -3.09
C LEU A 504 -8.81 5.25 -1.76
N THR A 505 -8.23 5.80 -0.69
CA THR A 505 -8.70 5.61 0.69
C THR A 505 -8.59 6.89 1.51
N THR A 506 -9.36 6.92 2.59
CA THR A 506 -9.33 8.02 3.56
C THR A 506 -8.94 7.49 4.92
N VAL A 507 -7.74 7.82 5.36
CA VAL A 507 -7.13 7.35 6.61
C VAL A 507 -7.10 8.50 7.62
N SER A 508 -7.54 8.24 8.85
CA SER A 508 -7.34 9.19 9.94
C SER A 508 -7.12 8.49 11.26
N ASP A 509 -6.26 9.11 12.05
CA ASP A 509 -6.10 8.84 13.47
C ASP A 509 -7.34 9.36 14.20
N ILE A 510 -7.89 8.54 15.08
CA ILE A 510 -9.04 8.87 15.91
C ILE A 510 -8.74 8.56 17.36
N ASN A 511 -9.25 9.41 18.25
CA ASN A 511 -9.23 9.17 19.69
C ASN A 511 -10.61 8.68 20.10
N ALA A 512 -10.67 7.49 20.69
CA ALA A 512 -11.92 6.87 21.10
C ALA A 512 -11.78 6.19 22.47
N ASN A 513 -12.92 5.95 23.11
CA ASN A 513 -12.99 5.20 24.36
C ASN A 513 -13.31 3.73 24.06
N ILE A 514 -12.37 2.85 24.39
CA ILE A 514 -12.52 1.39 24.28
C ILE A 514 -12.35 0.81 25.68
N ASN A 515 -13.35 0.07 26.15
CA ASN A 515 -13.32 -0.59 27.48
C ASN A 515 -12.92 0.39 28.62
N GLN A 516 -13.48 1.60 28.61
CA GLN A 516 -13.22 2.68 29.58
C GLN A 516 -11.80 3.27 29.54
N LYS A 517 -11.02 3.02 28.47
CA LYS A 517 -9.71 3.62 28.24
C LYS A 517 -9.71 4.47 26.98
N ASN A 518 -9.12 5.66 27.05
CA ASN A 518 -8.83 6.47 25.86
C ASN A 518 -7.72 5.79 25.07
N THR A 519 -8.04 5.44 23.83
CA THR A 519 -7.16 4.74 22.90
C THR A 519 -7.12 5.47 21.58
N ASN A 520 -5.91 5.67 21.05
CA ASN A 520 -5.71 6.18 19.71
C ASN A 520 -5.72 4.99 18.75
N LEU A 521 -6.49 5.08 17.68
CA LEU A 521 -6.56 4.04 16.65
C LEU A 521 -6.69 4.68 15.27
N VAL A 522 -6.35 3.91 14.24
CA VAL A 522 -6.39 4.38 12.85
C VAL A 522 -7.55 3.71 12.14
N LEU A 523 -8.42 4.51 11.53
CA LEU A 523 -9.49 4.02 10.65
C LEU A 523 -9.09 4.25 9.19
N THR A 524 -9.30 3.22 8.36
CA THR A 524 -9.01 3.24 6.93
C THR A 524 -10.31 3.10 6.14
N GLY A 525 -10.76 4.22 5.57
CA GLY A 525 -11.95 4.29 4.72
C GLY A 525 -11.68 3.76 3.32
N ILE A 526 -12.38 2.71 2.92
CA ILE A 526 -12.31 2.06 1.60
C ILE A 526 -13.65 2.14 0.87
N ALA A 527 -13.63 2.35 -0.44
CA ALA A 527 -14.83 2.34 -1.27
C ALA A 527 -15.31 0.90 -1.57
N ASN A 528 -16.59 0.76 -1.92
CA ASN A 528 -17.18 -0.54 -2.27
C ASN A 528 -16.60 -1.17 -3.55
N ASN A 529 -16.05 -0.35 -4.45
CA ASN A 529 -15.40 -0.75 -5.70
C ASN A 529 -13.89 -1.06 -5.53
N GLN A 530 -13.40 -1.16 -4.30
CA GLN A 530 -11.99 -1.41 -4.00
C GLN A 530 -11.47 -2.76 -4.51
N SER A 531 -10.17 -2.82 -4.77
CA SER A 531 -9.45 -4.01 -5.24
C SER A 531 -8.29 -4.45 -4.34
N ALA A 532 -7.98 -3.69 -3.29
CA ALA A 532 -6.85 -3.90 -2.39
C ALA A 532 -7.02 -5.05 -1.38
N PHE A 533 -8.26 -5.34 -0.97
CA PHE A 533 -8.60 -6.29 0.09
C PHE A 533 -9.59 -7.36 -0.39
N ILE A 534 -9.42 -8.60 0.11
CA ILE A 534 -10.38 -9.69 -0.09
C ILE A 534 -11.33 -9.73 1.11
N ILE A 535 -12.54 -9.22 0.92
CA ILE A 535 -13.58 -9.16 1.95
C ILE A 535 -14.67 -10.18 1.58
N ASN A 536 -15.11 -10.99 2.54
CA ASN A 536 -16.20 -11.94 2.31
C ASN A 536 -17.53 -11.18 2.07
N GLN A 537 -18.47 -11.82 1.36
CA GLN A 537 -19.72 -11.14 0.98
C GLN A 537 -20.57 -10.71 2.20
N LYS A 538 -20.56 -11.51 3.27
CA LYS A 538 -21.27 -11.18 4.52
C LYS A 538 -20.74 -9.90 5.17
N ASN A 539 -19.42 -9.75 5.32
CA ASN A 539 -18.83 -8.54 5.91
C ASN A 539 -18.98 -7.36 4.95
N ALA A 540 -18.83 -7.57 3.63
CA ALA A 540 -19.01 -6.50 2.64
C ALA A 540 -20.43 -5.88 2.69
N ASN A 541 -21.47 -6.71 2.74
CA ASN A 541 -22.86 -6.26 2.86
C ASN A 541 -23.16 -5.49 4.16
N ASN A 542 -22.36 -5.71 5.20
CA ASN A 542 -22.49 -5.05 6.50
C ASN A 542 -21.54 -3.85 6.67
N LEU A 543 -20.60 -3.63 5.73
CA LEU A 543 -19.57 -2.59 5.80
C LEU A 543 -19.90 -1.39 4.91
N PHE A 544 -20.22 -1.65 3.64
CA PHE A 544 -20.32 -0.60 2.62
C PHE A 544 -21.69 0.05 2.60
N VAL A 545 -21.72 1.37 2.41
CA VAL A 545 -22.95 2.18 2.42
C VAL A 545 -23.25 2.69 1.01
N ASP A 546 -24.48 2.50 0.56
CA ASP A 546 -24.92 2.99 -0.75
C ASP A 546 -24.87 4.53 -0.82
N TYR A 547 -24.57 5.08 -1.99
CA TYR A 547 -24.39 6.53 -2.16
C TYR A 547 -25.64 7.35 -1.77
N LYS A 548 -26.85 6.86 -2.10
CA LYS A 548 -28.12 7.46 -1.66
C LYS A 548 -28.25 7.56 -0.13
N LYS A 549 -27.80 6.52 0.59
CA LYS A 549 -27.78 6.52 2.07
C LYS A 549 -26.71 7.47 2.61
N LEU A 550 -25.55 7.59 1.94
CA LEU A 550 -24.52 8.57 2.29
C LEU A 550 -25.03 10.02 2.16
N LEU A 551 -25.79 10.35 1.12
CA LEU A 551 -26.45 11.66 0.99
C LEU A 551 -27.47 11.89 2.11
N ALA A 552 -28.26 10.87 2.47
CA ALA A 552 -29.20 10.97 3.58
C ALA A 552 -28.50 11.15 4.94
N LEU A 553 -27.31 10.55 5.13
CA LEU A 553 -26.45 10.76 6.30
C LEU A 553 -25.78 12.13 6.29
N GLN A 554 -25.41 12.68 5.12
CA GLN A 554 -24.89 14.04 5.01
C GLN A 554 -25.85 15.05 5.65
N GLU A 555 -27.17 14.90 5.43
CA GLU A 555 -28.18 15.74 6.07
C GLU A 555 -28.13 15.65 7.61
N VAL A 556 -27.84 14.49 8.18
CA VAL A 556 -27.70 14.29 9.64
C VAL A 556 -26.52 15.07 10.22
N PHE A 557 -25.41 15.19 9.48
CA PHE A 557 -24.26 16.00 9.89
C PHE A 557 -24.56 17.51 9.85
N LEU A 558 -25.54 17.93 9.04
CA LEU A 558 -26.02 19.32 8.96
C LEU A 558 -27.05 19.61 10.06
N GLU A 559 -28.07 18.76 10.21
CA GLU A 559 -29.20 18.96 11.12
C GLU A 559 -29.74 17.62 11.68
N LYS A 560 -30.35 17.65 12.86
CA LYS A 560 -30.94 16.44 13.48
C LYS A 560 -32.15 15.97 12.66
N LYS A 561 -32.20 14.67 12.36
CA LYS A 561 -33.35 14.02 11.70
C LYS A 561 -34.22 13.25 12.68
N ASN A 562 -35.50 13.13 12.35
CA ASN A 562 -36.49 12.38 13.13
C ASN A 562 -36.64 10.92 12.69
N THR A 563 -35.94 10.50 11.64
CA THR A 563 -36.04 9.15 11.06
C THR A 563 -34.71 8.42 11.14
N ASP A 564 -34.75 7.16 11.56
CA ASP A 564 -33.57 6.29 11.58
C ASP A 564 -33.12 5.96 10.16
N ILE A 565 -31.80 5.85 9.97
CA ILE A 565 -31.21 5.38 8.72
C ILE A 565 -30.62 4.00 8.98
N LYS A 566 -31.13 2.97 8.29
CA LYS A 566 -30.66 1.59 8.42
C LYS A 566 -29.74 1.23 7.26
N LEU A 567 -28.68 0.49 7.55
CA LEU A 567 -27.84 -0.12 6.52
C LEU A 567 -28.57 -1.32 5.90
N ASN A 568 -29.04 -2.19 6.79
CA ASN A 568 -29.78 -3.42 6.55
C ASN A 568 -30.67 -3.70 7.78
N ASP A 569 -31.39 -4.83 7.80
CA ASP A 569 -32.31 -5.17 8.90
C ASP A 569 -31.61 -5.33 10.26
N GLN A 570 -30.29 -5.54 10.29
CA GLN A 570 -29.51 -5.84 11.49
C GLN A 570 -28.71 -4.64 12.01
N PHE A 571 -28.48 -3.60 11.21
CA PHE A 571 -27.57 -2.50 11.56
C PHE A 571 -28.18 -1.12 11.27
N VAL A 572 -28.33 -0.32 12.33
CA VAL A 572 -28.83 1.06 12.29
C VAL A 572 -27.63 2.02 12.19
N LEU A 573 -27.49 2.70 11.04
CA LEU A 573 -26.42 3.68 10.80
C LEU A 573 -26.65 4.97 11.59
N TYR A 574 -27.90 5.46 11.65
CA TYR A 574 -28.27 6.63 12.44
C TYR A 574 -29.48 6.32 13.30
N ASP A 575 -29.34 6.56 14.60
CA ASP A 575 -30.42 6.50 15.59
C ASP A 575 -30.88 7.93 15.90
N SER A 576 -32.12 8.23 15.49
CA SER A 576 -32.74 9.55 15.64
C SER A 576 -33.05 9.91 17.10
N LYS A 577 -33.31 8.92 17.97
CA LYS A 577 -33.63 9.15 19.37
C LYS A 577 -32.41 9.63 20.14
N THR A 578 -31.28 8.98 19.92
CA THR A 578 -30.01 9.27 20.62
C THR A 578 -29.11 10.25 19.85
N ASN A 579 -29.50 10.66 18.63
CA ASN A 579 -28.69 11.47 17.71
C ASN A 579 -27.28 10.89 17.52
N THR A 580 -27.20 9.57 17.32
CA THR A 580 -25.94 8.82 17.25
C THR A 580 -25.77 8.15 15.90
N ILE A 581 -24.59 8.34 15.28
CA ILE A 581 -24.15 7.59 14.10
C ILE A 581 -23.32 6.39 14.56
N ASN A 582 -23.76 5.18 14.19
CA ASN A 582 -22.99 3.96 14.39
C ASN A 582 -22.23 3.63 13.11
N VAL A 583 -20.90 3.63 13.19
CA VAL A 583 -19.98 3.36 12.10
C VAL A 583 -19.66 1.85 12.08
N PRO A 584 -20.01 1.09 11.02
CA PRO A 584 -19.59 -0.30 10.91
C PRO A 584 -18.08 -0.37 10.65
N VAL A 585 -17.36 -1.18 11.42
CA VAL A 585 -15.91 -1.36 11.25
C VAL A 585 -15.53 -2.83 11.11
N LEU A 586 -14.51 -3.09 10.30
CA LEU A 586 -13.96 -4.40 10.05
C LEU A 586 -12.47 -4.45 10.43
N PRO A 587 -12.14 -4.74 11.71
CA PRO A 587 -10.76 -4.91 12.14
C PRO A 587 -10.11 -6.16 11.54
N ASN A 588 -8.80 -6.10 11.26
CA ASN A 588 -8.00 -7.29 10.96
C ASN A 588 -7.65 -8.06 12.24
N LYS A 589 -7.07 -9.26 12.12
CA LYS A 589 -6.71 -10.11 13.27
C LYS A 589 -5.75 -9.41 14.22
N GLN A 590 -4.81 -8.62 13.68
CA GLN A 590 -3.85 -7.87 14.48
C GLN A 590 -4.50 -6.74 15.29
N ALA A 591 -5.35 -5.92 14.68
CA ALA A 591 -6.10 -4.88 15.36
C ALA A 591 -7.09 -5.47 16.39
N ASN A 592 -7.75 -6.57 16.04
CA ASN A 592 -8.64 -7.28 16.95
C ASN A 592 -7.92 -7.76 18.22
N ALA A 593 -6.74 -8.37 18.07
CA ALA A 593 -5.95 -8.84 19.21
C ALA A 593 -5.39 -7.68 20.06
N PHE A 594 -4.89 -6.63 19.42
CA PHE A 594 -4.29 -5.47 20.10
C PHE A 594 -5.32 -4.63 20.87
N TYR A 595 -6.43 -4.27 20.23
CA TYR A 595 -7.48 -3.42 20.82
C TYR A 595 -8.58 -4.22 21.54
N ARG A 596 -8.57 -5.56 21.47
CA ARG A 596 -9.57 -6.47 22.04
C ARG A 596 -10.99 -6.22 21.50
N LEU A 597 -11.11 -6.03 20.18
CA LEU A 597 -12.34 -5.63 19.48
C LEU A 597 -13.28 -6.81 19.18
N ASN A 598 -13.91 -7.39 20.20
CA ASN A 598 -14.91 -8.45 19.98
C ASN A 598 -16.22 -7.87 19.39
N ASN A 599 -17.08 -8.71 18.81
CA ASN A 599 -18.38 -8.30 18.22
C ASN A 599 -19.30 -7.50 19.16
N ASN A 600 -19.09 -7.58 20.48
CA ASN A 600 -19.90 -6.87 21.49
C ASN A 600 -19.22 -5.58 22.00
N THR A 601 -18.01 -5.26 21.53
CA THR A 601 -17.29 -4.07 21.96
C THR A 601 -17.78 -2.86 21.18
N ASN A 602 -18.23 -1.83 21.90
CA ASN A 602 -18.56 -0.55 21.30
C ASN A 602 -17.36 0.39 21.44
N ILE A 603 -16.95 0.99 20.34
CA ILE A 603 -15.99 2.08 20.31
C ILE A 603 -16.80 3.37 20.50
N LEU A 604 -16.66 4.01 21.65
CA LEU A 604 -17.46 5.17 22.03
C LEU A 604 -16.65 6.48 21.89
N ASP A 605 -17.37 7.60 21.85
CA ASP A 605 -16.81 8.96 21.86
C ASP A 605 -15.72 9.20 20.81
N ILE A 606 -15.97 8.75 19.57
CA ILE A 606 -15.03 8.94 18.47
C ILE A 606 -14.83 10.43 18.23
N SER A 607 -13.60 10.89 18.44
CA SER A 607 -13.17 12.24 18.14
C SER A 607 -12.07 12.22 17.08
N THR A 608 -12.28 13.02 16.05
CA THR A 608 -11.36 13.18 14.93
C THR A 608 -10.75 14.57 14.96
N SER A 609 -9.50 14.69 14.49
CA SER A 609 -8.81 15.96 14.31
C SER A 609 -8.47 16.15 12.85
N SER A 610 -8.71 17.35 12.32
CA SER A 610 -8.31 17.73 10.98
C SER A 610 -7.74 19.14 10.96
N LYS A 611 -6.91 19.42 9.95
CA LYS A 611 -6.41 20.77 9.68
C LYS A 611 -7.56 21.62 9.17
N GLN A 612 -7.78 22.77 9.80
CA GLN A 612 -8.92 23.67 9.55
C GLN A 612 -8.48 25.14 9.53
N PHE A 613 -9.20 25.95 8.74
CA PHE A 613 -9.08 27.40 8.75
C PHE A 613 -9.94 28.06 9.83
N PHE A 614 -9.33 29.01 10.50
CA PHE A 614 -9.96 29.87 11.48
C PHE A 614 -9.78 31.33 11.07
N ILE A 615 -10.85 32.11 11.15
CA ILE A 615 -10.84 33.54 10.86
C ILE A 615 -10.75 34.33 12.16
N ASP A 616 -10.00 35.44 12.14
CA ASP A 616 -9.94 36.35 13.28
C ASP A 616 -11.28 37.10 13.45
N THR A 617 -11.71 37.22 14.71
CA THR A 617 -12.98 37.87 15.06
C THR A 617 -12.76 38.79 16.26
N LYS A 618 -13.75 39.62 16.60
CA LYS A 618 -13.67 40.52 17.78
C LYS A 618 -13.38 39.77 19.09
N ASN A 619 -13.71 38.47 19.15
CA ASN A 619 -13.54 37.60 20.31
C ASN A 619 -12.50 36.49 20.08
N GLY A 620 -11.57 36.69 19.12
CA GLY A 620 -10.52 35.74 18.75
C GLY A 620 -10.89 34.80 17.59
N TYR A 621 -10.06 33.79 17.33
CA TYR A 621 -10.19 32.95 16.14
C TYR A 621 -11.36 31.96 16.18
N VAL A 622 -12.24 32.02 15.17
CA VAL A 622 -13.41 31.14 15.00
C VAL A 622 -13.24 30.25 13.77
N ASN A 623 -13.62 28.98 13.87
CA ASN A 623 -13.54 28.03 12.75
C ASN A 623 -14.47 28.46 11.61
N ILE A 624 -13.96 28.50 10.38
CA ILE A 624 -14.77 28.80 9.20
C ILE A 624 -15.60 27.56 8.86
N PRO A 625 -16.95 27.62 8.88
CA PRO A 625 -17.78 26.48 8.50
C PRO A 625 -17.58 26.08 7.03
N LYS A 626 -17.65 24.79 6.72
CA LYS A 626 -17.50 24.26 5.35
C LYS A 626 -18.41 24.98 4.34
N HIS A 627 -19.70 25.12 4.66
CA HIS A 627 -20.69 25.76 3.79
C HIS A 627 -20.75 27.29 3.94
N ALA A 628 -19.74 27.93 4.55
CA ALA A 628 -19.51 29.37 4.37
C ALA A 628 -18.91 29.68 2.98
N TRP A 629 -18.32 28.66 2.36
CA TRP A 629 -17.83 28.66 0.99
C TRP A 629 -18.95 28.23 0.04
N ILE A 630 -19.16 28.99 -1.02
CA ILE A 630 -20.12 28.64 -2.07
C ILE A 630 -19.58 29.05 -3.43
N TYR A 631 -20.02 28.37 -4.49
CA TYR A 631 -19.70 28.76 -5.86
C TYR A 631 -20.91 29.38 -6.53
N ASP A 632 -20.71 30.54 -7.16
CA ASP A 632 -21.74 31.27 -7.88
C ASP A 632 -21.67 31.02 -9.40
N ASP A 633 -22.53 30.14 -9.89
CA ASP A 633 -22.59 29.73 -11.30
C ASP A 633 -23.62 30.52 -12.12
N LEU A 634 -23.99 31.73 -11.67
CA LEU A 634 -24.98 32.58 -12.35
C LEU A 634 -24.57 32.91 -13.79
N ASN A 635 -23.29 33.20 -14.01
CA ASN A 635 -22.76 33.57 -15.33
C ASN A 635 -23.03 32.48 -16.37
N PHE A 636 -22.90 31.20 -16.01
CA PHE A 636 -23.22 30.08 -16.87
C PHE A 636 -24.74 29.95 -17.08
N VAL A 637 -25.53 29.94 -16.00
CA VAL A 637 -26.98 29.71 -16.08
C VAL A 637 -27.71 30.84 -16.84
N ASN A 638 -27.22 32.07 -16.75
CA ASN A 638 -27.77 33.22 -17.48
C ASN A 638 -27.04 33.50 -18.81
N SER A 639 -26.14 32.61 -19.24
CA SER A 639 -25.42 32.79 -20.51
C SER A 639 -26.30 32.55 -21.72
N LYS A 640 -26.03 33.27 -22.81
CA LYS A 640 -26.61 32.98 -24.13
C LYS A 640 -26.29 31.55 -24.58
N TYR A 641 -25.13 31.03 -24.20
CA TYR A 641 -24.73 29.64 -24.45
C TYR A 641 -25.67 28.65 -23.78
N TYR A 642 -25.90 28.77 -22.47
CA TYR A 642 -26.84 27.89 -21.76
C TYR A 642 -28.27 28.06 -22.26
N LYS A 643 -28.70 29.29 -22.58
CA LYS A 643 -30.03 29.57 -23.15
C LYS A 643 -30.24 28.94 -24.53
N SER A 644 -29.17 28.64 -25.27
CA SER A 644 -29.23 27.95 -26.57
C SER A 644 -29.57 26.45 -26.47
N LEU A 645 -29.44 25.87 -25.26
CA LEU A 645 -29.83 24.47 -25.00
C LEU A 645 -31.36 24.31 -24.99
N THR A 646 -31.83 23.10 -25.29
CA THR A 646 -33.27 22.79 -25.29
C THR A 646 -33.86 22.86 -23.88
N ASP A 647 -35.17 23.08 -23.75
CA ASP A 647 -35.82 23.20 -22.43
C ASP A 647 -35.66 21.93 -21.58
N GLN A 648 -35.70 20.75 -22.20
CA GLN A 648 -35.44 19.47 -21.53
C GLN A 648 -34.01 19.38 -20.98
N GLN A 649 -33.00 19.78 -21.79
CA GLN A 649 -31.59 19.81 -21.36
C GLN A 649 -31.38 20.78 -20.20
N LYS A 650 -31.96 21.99 -20.29
CA LYS A 650 -31.88 23.00 -19.22
C LYS A 650 -32.48 22.50 -17.91
N GLN A 651 -33.65 21.87 -17.95
CA GLN A 651 -34.29 21.31 -16.75
C GLN A 651 -33.41 20.26 -16.06
N LEU A 652 -32.81 19.34 -16.82
CA LEU A 652 -31.91 18.31 -16.28
C LEU A 652 -30.65 18.93 -15.66
N ILE A 653 -29.98 19.83 -16.39
CA ILE A 653 -28.74 20.49 -15.93
C ILE A 653 -29.00 21.35 -14.68
N SER A 654 -30.13 22.06 -14.62
CA SER A 654 -30.44 22.97 -13.49
C SER A 654 -30.56 22.24 -12.15
N LYS A 655 -31.09 21.01 -12.14
CA LYS A 655 -31.38 20.25 -10.92
C LYS A 655 -30.26 19.28 -10.55
N ASN A 656 -29.75 18.53 -11.52
CA ASN A 656 -28.95 17.32 -11.26
C ASN A 656 -27.54 17.39 -11.88
N ARG A 657 -26.87 18.53 -11.85
CA ARG A 657 -25.47 18.67 -12.32
C ARG A 657 -24.43 18.51 -11.21
N THR A 658 -23.16 18.38 -11.58
CA THR A 658 -22.02 18.39 -10.64
C THR A 658 -22.06 19.64 -9.75
N GLY A 659 -21.74 19.48 -8.45
CA GLY A 659 -21.85 20.56 -7.46
C GLY A 659 -23.24 20.71 -6.82
N ARG A 660 -24.30 20.20 -7.46
CA ARG A 660 -25.66 20.09 -6.87
C ARG A 660 -25.87 18.77 -6.13
N ASN A 661 -24.94 17.83 -6.22
CA ASN A 661 -24.95 16.55 -5.50
C ASN A 661 -24.62 16.66 -3.99
N SER A 662 -24.98 17.78 -3.36
CA SER A 662 -24.75 18.08 -1.94
C SER A 662 -26.04 18.61 -1.32
N LYS A 663 -26.51 17.97 -0.25
CA LYS A 663 -27.79 18.32 0.38
C LYS A 663 -27.81 19.73 0.99
N ALA A 664 -26.65 20.35 1.16
CA ALA A 664 -26.53 21.75 1.54
C ALA A 664 -27.09 22.70 0.46
N VAL A 665 -26.95 22.38 -0.84
CA VAL A 665 -27.22 23.30 -1.95
C VAL A 665 -28.37 22.84 -2.86
N VAL A 666 -28.78 21.57 -2.83
CA VAL A 666 -29.86 21.00 -3.69
C VAL A 666 -31.15 21.84 -3.70
N ASN A 667 -31.55 22.35 -2.53
CA ASN A 667 -32.81 23.09 -2.37
C ASN A 667 -32.66 24.61 -2.55
N GLU A 668 -31.48 25.07 -2.95
CA GLU A 668 -31.20 26.48 -3.22
C GLU A 668 -31.47 26.85 -4.68
N ASP A 669 -31.35 28.14 -4.98
CA ASP A 669 -31.33 28.66 -6.34
C ASP A 669 -30.33 27.89 -7.22
N ILE A 670 -30.69 27.70 -8.49
CA ILE A 670 -29.94 26.92 -9.48
C ILE A 670 -28.51 27.46 -9.71
N ARG A 671 -28.25 28.74 -9.40
CA ARG A 671 -26.92 29.34 -9.50
C ARG A 671 -25.91 28.79 -8.48
N TRP A 672 -26.35 28.31 -7.33
CA TRP A 672 -25.44 27.91 -6.26
C TRP A 672 -24.93 26.48 -6.46
N LEU A 673 -23.62 26.31 -6.31
CA LEU A 673 -22.94 25.00 -6.32
C LEU A 673 -22.07 24.82 -5.07
N ASP A 674 -21.92 23.57 -4.63
CA ASP A 674 -20.98 23.20 -3.58
C ASP A 674 -19.55 23.07 -4.17
N PRO A 675 -18.61 24.00 -3.87
CA PRO A 675 -17.27 24.00 -4.45
C PRO A 675 -16.42 22.79 -4.02
N TYR A 676 -16.80 22.08 -2.94
CA TYR A 676 -16.10 20.88 -2.49
C TYR A 676 -16.35 19.67 -3.40
N ASN A 677 -17.38 19.72 -4.25
CA ASN A 677 -17.72 18.68 -5.22
C ASN A 677 -17.28 19.02 -6.65
N LEU A 678 -16.66 20.19 -6.87
CA LEU A 678 -16.15 20.63 -8.17
C LEU A 678 -14.69 20.21 -8.35
N ASP A 679 -14.30 19.80 -9.54
CA ASP A 679 -12.94 19.38 -9.86
C ASP A 679 -11.95 20.57 -9.89
N ASN A 680 -10.82 20.47 -9.18
CA ASN A 680 -9.86 21.57 -9.08
C ASN A 680 -9.21 21.93 -10.41
N ASN A 681 -8.91 20.95 -11.26
CA ASN A 681 -8.31 21.16 -12.58
C ASN A 681 -9.26 21.84 -13.59
N LYS A 682 -10.54 21.97 -13.27
CA LYS A 682 -11.54 22.64 -14.13
C LYS A 682 -11.78 24.09 -13.72
N PHE A 683 -10.95 24.64 -12.83
CA PHE A 683 -10.94 26.06 -12.53
C PHE A 683 -9.88 26.83 -13.34
N THR A 684 -10.20 28.05 -13.74
CA THR A 684 -9.30 28.92 -14.50
C THR A 684 -9.28 30.35 -13.98
N LEU A 685 -8.15 31.02 -14.17
CA LEU A 685 -7.97 32.45 -13.89
C LEU A 685 -8.39 33.33 -15.07
N LYS A 686 -8.56 32.73 -16.25
CA LYS A 686 -9.07 33.44 -17.42
C LYS A 686 -10.53 33.81 -17.20
N LEU A 687 -10.85 35.09 -17.40
CA LEU A 687 -12.23 35.55 -17.46
C LEU A 687 -12.86 35.09 -18.78
N LEU A 688 -13.99 34.40 -18.69
CA LEU A 688 -14.63 33.72 -19.82
C LEU A 688 -15.81 34.52 -20.39
N TYR A 689 -16.27 35.56 -19.69
CA TYR A 689 -17.44 36.33 -20.10
C TYR A 689 -17.11 37.81 -20.31
N GLU A 690 -17.80 38.42 -21.28
CA GLU A 690 -17.63 39.84 -21.60
C GLU A 690 -18.08 40.75 -20.44
N GLN A 691 -19.12 40.34 -19.72
CA GLN A 691 -19.73 41.07 -18.62
C GLN A 691 -18.96 40.94 -17.29
N ASP A 692 -17.89 40.14 -17.24
CA ASP A 692 -17.09 39.95 -16.02
C ASP A 692 -16.46 41.26 -15.51
N LYS A 693 -16.30 42.27 -16.38
CA LYS A 693 -15.88 43.63 -16.02
C LYS A 693 -16.82 44.33 -15.03
N TYR A 694 -18.09 43.93 -14.99
CA TYR A 694 -19.15 44.63 -14.27
C TYR A 694 -19.89 43.69 -13.31
N ASP A 695 -19.20 42.70 -12.76
CA ASP A 695 -19.79 41.63 -11.94
C ASP A 695 -20.03 42.00 -10.45
N ASN A 696 -19.82 43.27 -10.08
CA ASN A 696 -20.07 43.79 -8.73
C ASN A 696 -21.16 44.86 -8.67
N ASP A 697 -21.72 45.29 -9.80
CA ASP A 697 -22.74 46.32 -9.81
C ASP A 697 -24.13 45.79 -9.37
N SER A 698 -25.08 46.70 -9.17
CA SER A 698 -26.45 46.38 -8.78
C SER A 698 -27.25 45.64 -9.84
N SER A 699 -26.75 45.55 -11.08
CA SER A 699 -27.42 44.89 -12.20
C SER A 699 -26.93 43.46 -12.46
N TYR A 700 -25.91 42.99 -11.72
CA TYR A 700 -25.31 41.65 -11.83
C TYR A 700 -26.32 40.51 -12.04
N ASP A 701 -27.35 40.43 -11.19
CA ASP A 701 -28.35 39.36 -11.22
C ASP A 701 -29.26 39.39 -12.47
N LYS A 702 -29.36 40.54 -13.14
CA LYS A 702 -30.25 40.77 -14.30
C LYS A 702 -29.53 40.76 -15.65
N LYS A 703 -28.22 40.51 -15.68
CA LYS A 703 -27.42 40.53 -16.92
C LYS A 703 -27.54 39.24 -17.71
N ASP A 704 -27.53 39.39 -19.03
CA ASP A 704 -27.24 38.32 -19.96
C ASP A 704 -25.72 38.21 -20.15
N TRP A 705 -25.22 36.97 -20.09
CA TRP A 705 -23.78 36.69 -20.18
C TRP A 705 -23.43 36.14 -21.57
N ASP A 706 -22.38 36.67 -22.19
CA ASP A 706 -21.85 36.15 -23.47
C ASP A 706 -20.41 35.69 -23.29
N LEU A 707 -20.10 34.52 -23.86
CA LEU A 707 -18.78 33.91 -23.77
C LEU A 707 -17.80 34.64 -24.70
N LEU A 708 -16.59 34.86 -24.21
CA LEU A 708 -15.49 35.44 -24.97
C LEU A 708 -14.91 34.43 -25.97
N ASN A 709 -14.29 34.94 -27.02
CA ASN A 709 -13.55 34.11 -27.97
C ASN A 709 -12.40 33.37 -27.25
N ASN A 710 -12.15 32.13 -27.63
CA ASN A 710 -11.20 31.21 -27.01
C ASN A 710 -11.51 30.93 -25.52
N SER A 711 -12.78 30.94 -25.10
CA SER A 711 -13.16 30.52 -23.74
C SER A 711 -12.94 29.02 -23.54
N TYR A 712 -12.47 28.63 -22.36
CA TYR A 712 -12.12 27.24 -22.03
C TYR A 712 -13.37 26.43 -21.70
N LEU A 713 -13.52 25.26 -22.31
CA LEU A 713 -14.70 24.39 -22.19
C LEU A 713 -14.29 22.94 -21.86
N PHE A 714 -15.10 22.22 -21.09
CA PHE A 714 -14.91 20.81 -20.71
C PHE A 714 -16.24 20.04 -20.64
N ASP A 715 -16.16 18.70 -20.59
CA ASP A 715 -17.31 17.82 -20.37
C ASP A 715 -17.71 17.75 -18.89
N ASP A 716 -18.97 18.05 -18.59
CA ASP A 716 -19.59 17.86 -17.28
C ASP A 716 -20.81 16.93 -17.41
N PHE A 717 -21.29 16.40 -16.28
CA PHE A 717 -22.30 15.35 -16.26
C PHE A 717 -23.57 15.75 -15.54
N THR A 718 -24.69 15.18 -15.99
CA THR A 718 -25.96 15.18 -15.25
C THR A 718 -26.23 13.80 -14.63
N TYR A 719 -26.86 13.82 -13.47
CA TYR A 719 -27.17 12.65 -12.66
C TYR A 719 -28.69 12.42 -12.62
N ASN A 720 -29.08 11.23 -12.17
CA ASN A 720 -30.47 10.98 -11.80
C ASN A 720 -30.86 11.72 -10.51
N ASN A 721 -32.16 11.70 -10.18
CA ASN A 721 -32.69 12.42 -9.02
C ASN A 721 -32.11 11.92 -7.68
N ASP A 722 -31.62 10.68 -7.64
CA ASP A 722 -30.98 10.07 -6.46
C ASP A 722 -29.45 10.29 -6.43
N PHE A 723 -28.88 10.91 -7.47
CA PHE A 723 -27.44 11.12 -7.68
C PHE A 723 -26.58 9.84 -7.63
N ASP A 724 -27.13 8.68 -8.00
CA ASP A 724 -26.44 7.38 -7.96
C ASP A 724 -26.18 6.74 -9.35
N ASP A 725 -26.57 7.41 -10.45
CA ASP A 725 -26.17 7.07 -11.81
C ASP A 725 -26.11 8.31 -12.72
N LEU A 726 -25.37 8.20 -13.83
CA LEU A 726 -25.24 9.24 -14.86
C LEU A 726 -26.37 9.13 -15.89
N ILE A 727 -26.91 10.27 -16.33
CA ILE A 727 -27.95 10.38 -17.38
C ILE A 727 -27.38 10.93 -18.68
N SER A 728 -26.60 12.01 -18.64
CA SER A 728 -26.05 12.63 -19.84
C SER A 728 -24.74 13.37 -19.57
N SER A 729 -24.02 13.69 -20.64
CA SER A 729 -22.85 14.58 -20.64
C SER A 729 -23.17 15.86 -21.40
N TYR A 730 -22.63 16.99 -20.97
CA TYR A 730 -22.80 18.28 -21.64
C TYR A 730 -21.51 19.11 -21.55
N ILE A 731 -21.27 19.95 -22.54
CA ILE A 731 -20.09 20.82 -22.56
C ILE A 731 -20.42 22.12 -21.84
N ARG A 732 -19.57 22.52 -20.89
CA ARG A 732 -19.69 23.80 -20.17
C ARG A 732 -18.36 24.56 -20.09
N PRO A 733 -18.40 25.88 -19.87
CA PRO A 733 -17.21 26.66 -19.52
C PRO A 733 -16.59 26.22 -18.21
N TYR A 734 -15.25 26.37 -18.14
CA TYR A 734 -14.47 26.19 -16.92
C TYR A 734 -15.02 27.06 -15.78
N TYR A 735 -14.80 26.60 -14.55
CA TYR A 735 -15.17 27.38 -13.37
C TYR A 735 -14.18 28.53 -13.19
N GLU A 736 -14.66 29.74 -12.95
CA GLU A 736 -13.77 30.88 -12.68
C GLU A 736 -13.43 30.96 -11.19
N TYR A 737 -12.14 31.10 -10.83
CA TYR A 737 -11.71 31.21 -9.43
C TYR A 737 -12.39 32.36 -8.66
N LYS A 738 -12.70 33.46 -9.36
CA LYS A 738 -13.39 34.62 -8.78
C LYS A 738 -14.82 34.33 -8.29
N ASN A 739 -15.45 33.26 -8.78
CA ASN A 739 -16.82 32.89 -8.41
C ASN A 739 -16.87 31.95 -7.20
N ILE A 740 -15.71 31.57 -6.63
CA ILE A 740 -15.66 30.99 -5.29
C ILE A 740 -15.85 32.14 -4.30
N LEU A 741 -16.97 32.12 -3.58
CA LEU A 741 -17.35 33.15 -2.63
C LEU A 741 -17.21 32.63 -1.19
N LEU A 742 -16.71 33.47 -0.30
CA LEU A 742 -16.69 33.25 1.14
C LEU A 742 -17.57 34.31 1.82
N TYR A 743 -18.62 33.85 2.51
CA TYR A 743 -19.52 34.71 3.27
C TYR A 743 -19.21 34.68 4.77
N ILE A 744 -19.06 35.86 5.36
CA ILE A 744 -18.72 36.04 6.78
C ILE A 744 -19.72 37.02 7.43
N PRO A 745 -20.34 36.69 8.58
CA PRO A 745 -21.20 37.61 9.31
C PRO A 745 -20.43 38.84 9.82
N GLN A 746 -20.91 40.04 9.51
CA GLN A 746 -20.23 41.29 9.87
C GLN A 746 -20.27 41.57 11.39
N SER A 747 -21.24 41.03 12.12
CA SER A 747 -21.28 41.17 13.58
C SER A 747 -20.03 40.59 14.27
N LEU A 748 -19.50 39.48 13.74
CA LEU A 748 -18.38 38.73 14.30
C LEU A 748 -17.02 39.39 14.05
N ILE A 749 -16.84 39.99 12.88
CA ILE A 749 -15.52 40.46 12.41
C ILE A 749 -15.33 41.97 12.55
N ASN A 750 -14.07 42.41 12.56
CA ASN A 750 -13.71 43.80 12.31
C ASN A 750 -13.52 44.00 10.80
N LEU A 751 -14.45 44.73 10.16
CA LEU A 751 -14.52 44.85 8.70
C LEU A 751 -13.21 45.41 8.10
N ASP A 752 -12.66 46.46 8.70
CA ASP A 752 -11.44 47.11 8.21
C ASP A 752 -10.21 46.21 8.36
N HIS A 753 -10.17 45.40 9.43
CA HIS A 753 -9.11 44.42 9.64
C HIS A 753 -9.09 43.36 8.53
N ILE A 754 -10.26 42.81 8.18
CA ILE A 754 -10.40 41.76 7.16
C ILE A 754 -10.13 42.29 5.73
N ILE A 755 -10.53 43.53 5.45
CA ILE A 755 -10.44 44.14 4.11
C ILE A 755 -9.12 44.89 3.88
N HIS A 756 -8.69 45.72 4.83
CA HIS A 756 -7.66 46.75 4.62
C HIS A 756 -6.31 46.47 5.28
N GLN A 757 -6.21 45.54 6.23
CA GLN A 757 -4.93 45.25 6.91
C GLN A 757 -3.91 44.54 6.02
N ILE A 758 -4.28 44.24 4.78
CA ILE A 758 -3.48 43.48 3.85
C ILE A 758 -3.06 44.43 2.72
N GLY A 759 -1.75 44.63 2.57
CA GLY A 759 -1.15 45.56 1.61
C GLY A 759 -1.44 45.24 0.15
N SER A 760 -2.66 45.51 -0.31
CA SER A 760 -2.95 45.56 -1.74
C SER A 760 -2.03 46.63 -2.33
N LYS A 761 -1.18 46.26 -3.30
CA LYS A 761 -0.29 47.19 -4.00
C LYS A 761 -1.05 48.25 -4.84
N LYS A 762 -2.39 48.25 -4.82
CA LYS A 762 -3.21 49.30 -5.44
C LYS A 762 -3.02 50.61 -4.68
N SER A 763 -2.73 51.69 -5.41
CA SER A 763 -2.77 53.04 -4.84
C SER A 763 -4.17 53.32 -4.25
N LYS A 764 -4.24 54.06 -3.14
CA LYS A 764 -5.52 54.42 -2.49
C LYS A 764 -6.54 55.07 -3.45
N ASP A 765 -6.08 55.66 -4.55
CA ASP A 765 -6.93 56.29 -5.57
C ASP A 765 -7.61 55.30 -6.54
N LEU A 766 -7.05 54.10 -6.77
CA LEU A 766 -7.65 53.06 -7.61
C LEU A 766 -8.76 52.26 -6.90
N LEU A 767 -8.83 52.33 -5.57
CA LEU A 767 -9.86 51.66 -4.75
C LEU A 767 -11.21 52.41 -4.73
N LYS A 768 -11.28 53.63 -5.30
CA LYS A 768 -12.48 54.49 -5.32
C LYS A 768 -13.54 54.08 -6.35
N ASN A 769 -13.24 53.14 -7.26
CA ASN A 769 -14.23 52.66 -8.24
C ASN A 769 -15.05 51.52 -7.61
N ASP A 770 -16.31 51.79 -7.26
CA ASP A 770 -17.23 50.86 -6.57
C ASP A 770 -17.51 49.54 -7.35
N SER A 771 -17.12 49.46 -8.62
CA SER A 771 -17.36 48.29 -9.51
C SER A 771 -16.24 47.24 -9.52
N GLU A 772 -15.05 47.53 -8.99
CA GLU A 772 -13.85 46.68 -9.17
C GLU A 772 -13.42 45.87 -7.94
N TRP A 773 -14.30 45.72 -6.93
CA TRP A 773 -13.90 45.11 -5.66
C TRP A 773 -13.88 43.58 -5.66
N TRP A 774 -12.87 42.99 -5.04
CA TRP A 774 -12.80 41.55 -4.75
C TRP A 774 -13.69 41.15 -3.55
N TYR A 775 -14.46 42.09 -2.99
CA TYR A 775 -15.37 41.88 -1.87
C TYR A 775 -16.63 42.75 -2.02
N LYS A 776 -17.69 42.41 -1.29
CA LYS A 776 -18.92 43.20 -1.17
C LYS A 776 -19.40 43.19 0.28
N LYS A 777 -19.60 44.38 0.84
CA LYS A 777 -20.07 44.60 2.21
C LYS A 777 -21.58 44.83 2.25
N ASP A 778 -22.14 44.75 3.46
CA ASP A 778 -23.53 45.09 3.76
C ASP A 778 -24.55 44.26 2.97
N ILE A 779 -24.22 43.00 2.66
CA ILE A 779 -25.17 42.11 1.99
C ILE A 779 -26.27 41.73 2.98
N GLU A 780 -27.51 42.00 2.59
CA GLU A 780 -28.71 41.68 3.36
C GLU A 780 -28.91 40.16 3.51
N TYR A 781 -29.41 39.74 4.67
CA TYR A 781 -29.76 38.36 5.01
C TYR A 781 -30.46 37.59 3.89
N ASN A 782 -31.44 38.21 3.21
CA ASN A 782 -32.25 37.57 2.17
C ASN A 782 -31.49 37.25 0.88
N LYS A 783 -30.34 37.89 0.64
CA LYS A 783 -29.50 37.69 -0.54
C LYS A 783 -28.40 36.66 -0.31
N VAL A 784 -28.24 36.18 0.92
CA VAL A 784 -27.24 35.18 1.31
C VAL A 784 -27.82 33.78 1.14
N PRO A 785 -27.04 32.80 0.62
CA PRO A 785 -27.48 31.42 0.50
C PRO A 785 -27.93 30.82 1.84
N LYS A 786 -28.99 30.00 1.83
CA LYS A 786 -29.55 29.36 3.03
C LYS A 786 -28.53 28.43 3.71
N SER A 787 -27.69 27.78 2.94
CA SER A 787 -26.58 26.92 3.34
C SER A 787 -25.57 27.68 4.20
N VAL A 788 -25.20 28.91 3.80
CA VAL A 788 -24.33 29.82 4.55
C VAL A 788 -24.99 30.26 5.86
N LEU A 789 -26.26 30.68 5.81
CA LEU A 789 -27.01 31.11 6.99
C LEU A 789 -27.10 30.00 8.04
N LYS A 790 -27.41 28.77 7.61
CA LYS A 790 -27.39 27.57 8.45
C LYS A 790 -26.00 27.27 8.99
N ALA A 791 -24.96 27.41 8.17
CA ALA A 791 -23.59 27.07 8.55
C ALA A 791 -23.04 27.95 9.69
N TRP A 792 -23.37 29.24 9.68
CA TRP A 792 -23.03 30.18 10.75
C TRP A 792 -24.06 30.20 11.89
N ASN A 793 -25.14 29.43 11.78
CA ASN A 793 -26.25 29.38 12.74
C ASN A 793 -26.86 30.76 13.02
N ILE A 794 -27.08 31.55 11.95
CA ILE A 794 -27.63 32.90 12.03
C ILE A 794 -29.15 32.85 11.89
N THR A 795 -29.84 33.31 12.94
CA THR A 795 -31.32 33.41 12.99
C THR A 795 -31.81 34.86 12.96
N ASN A 796 -30.91 35.84 13.07
CA ASN A 796 -31.26 37.26 13.06
C ASN A 796 -31.34 37.79 11.62
N ASN A 797 -32.54 38.21 11.21
CA ASN A 797 -32.78 38.75 9.86
C ASN A 797 -32.11 40.12 9.61
N ASN A 798 -31.66 40.81 10.67
CA ASN A 798 -30.92 42.08 10.55
C ASN A 798 -29.40 41.89 10.36
N GLU A 799 -28.90 40.65 10.42
CA GLU A 799 -27.49 40.38 10.22
C GLU A 799 -27.06 40.71 8.79
N LYS A 800 -25.95 41.44 8.66
CA LYS A 800 -25.32 41.76 7.39
C LYS A 800 -24.09 40.89 7.17
N PHE A 801 -23.80 40.61 5.91
CA PHE A 801 -22.68 39.75 5.53
C PHE A 801 -21.64 40.49 4.69
N LEU A 802 -20.38 40.11 4.89
CA LEU A 802 -19.27 40.40 4.01
C LEU A 802 -19.08 39.21 3.08
N MET A 803 -19.16 39.43 1.77
CA MET A 803 -18.75 38.46 0.76
C MET A 803 -17.35 38.80 0.28
N ILE A 804 -16.48 37.80 0.22
CA ILE A 804 -15.12 37.90 -0.29
C ILE A 804 -14.98 36.93 -1.46
N ARG A 805 -14.27 37.34 -2.51
CA ARG A 805 -13.78 36.50 -3.62
C ARG A 805 -12.32 36.13 -3.34
N PRO A 806 -12.05 35.01 -2.65
CA PRO A 806 -10.76 34.82 -1.97
C PRO A 806 -9.60 34.64 -2.95
N TYR A 807 -9.86 34.15 -4.15
CA TYR A 807 -8.89 33.78 -5.17
C TYR A 807 -8.89 34.72 -6.40
N ASP A 808 -9.53 35.89 -6.28
CA ASP A 808 -9.64 36.85 -7.38
C ASP A 808 -8.35 37.69 -7.55
N LEU A 809 -7.82 37.72 -8.77
CA LEU A 809 -6.60 38.49 -9.09
C LEU A 809 -6.82 40.01 -9.07
N ARG A 810 -8.08 40.48 -9.12
CA ARG A 810 -8.43 41.90 -8.97
C ARG A 810 -8.06 42.48 -7.60
N TYR A 811 -7.72 41.61 -6.65
CA TYR A 811 -7.11 41.98 -5.38
C TYR A 811 -5.85 42.85 -5.57
N THR A 812 -4.99 42.50 -6.52
CA THR A 812 -3.75 43.25 -6.82
C THR A 812 -3.77 43.92 -8.21
N LEU A 813 -4.42 43.31 -9.20
CA LEU A 813 -4.40 43.79 -10.58
C LEU A 813 -5.63 44.64 -10.94
N PRO A 814 -5.50 45.61 -11.87
CA PRO A 814 -6.66 46.23 -12.52
C PRO A 814 -7.32 45.23 -13.47
N ILE A 815 -8.63 45.37 -13.70
CA ILE A 815 -9.43 44.44 -14.52
C ILE A 815 -8.83 44.22 -15.93
N GLU A 816 -8.31 45.27 -16.57
CA GLU A 816 -7.71 45.17 -17.91
C GLU A 816 -6.49 44.24 -17.97
N ASN A 817 -5.69 44.21 -16.89
CA ASN A 817 -4.53 43.34 -16.81
C ASN A 817 -4.93 41.89 -16.51
N VAL A 818 -6.07 41.67 -15.85
CA VAL A 818 -6.64 40.32 -15.65
C VAL A 818 -7.07 39.72 -16.99
N TYR A 819 -7.51 40.53 -17.95
CA TYR A 819 -7.82 40.05 -19.32
C TYR A 819 -6.58 39.82 -20.21
N LYS A 820 -5.43 40.44 -19.88
CA LYS A 820 -4.15 40.26 -20.59
C LYS A 820 -3.32 39.12 -19.97
N SER A 821 -3.98 38.17 -19.31
CA SER A 821 -3.36 37.12 -18.51
C SER A 821 -2.74 36.02 -19.38
N GLY A 822 -1.68 35.39 -18.86
CA GLY A 822 -0.87 34.40 -19.57
C GLY A 822 0.51 34.31 -18.92
N LEU A 823 1.58 34.21 -19.72
CA LEU A 823 2.96 34.27 -19.20
C LEU A 823 3.24 35.57 -18.39
N SER A 824 2.50 36.64 -18.67
CA SER A 824 2.51 37.89 -17.91
C SER A 824 2.18 37.70 -16.42
N ASN A 825 1.36 36.71 -16.05
CA ASN A 825 1.07 36.42 -14.64
C ASN A 825 2.28 35.81 -13.93
N LEU A 826 3.04 34.95 -14.62
CA LEU A 826 4.25 34.31 -14.09
C LEU A 826 5.35 35.35 -13.82
N THR A 827 5.41 36.43 -14.61
CA THR A 827 6.35 37.54 -14.39
C THR A 827 5.83 38.58 -13.40
N ALA A 828 4.55 38.96 -13.46
CA ALA A 828 3.94 39.98 -12.61
C ALA A 828 3.70 39.53 -11.16
N LYS A 829 3.61 38.22 -10.92
CA LYS A 829 3.40 37.59 -9.60
C LYS A 829 2.22 38.23 -8.82
N PRO A 830 1.01 38.33 -9.42
CA PRO A 830 -0.13 38.91 -8.73
C PRO A 830 -0.51 38.11 -7.49
N GLU A 831 -0.89 38.80 -6.42
CA GLU A 831 -1.35 38.14 -5.19
C GLU A 831 -2.88 38.20 -5.11
N TYR A 832 -3.47 37.24 -4.40
CA TYR A 832 -4.92 37.16 -4.13
C TYR A 832 -5.17 37.30 -2.63
N TRP A 833 -6.41 37.59 -2.22
CA TRP A 833 -6.72 37.88 -0.82
C TRP A 833 -6.38 36.73 0.12
N MET A 834 -6.77 35.49 -0.23
CA MET A 834 -6.53 34.32 0.62
C MET A 834 -5.03 34.07 0.86
N TYR A 835 -4.17 34.28 -0.14
CA TYR A 835 -2.72 34.14 0.00
C TYR A 835 -2.21 35.01 1.14
N GLN A 836 -2.61 36.27 1.11
CA GLN A 836 -2.16 37.25 2.06
C GLN A 836 -2.82 37.09 3.44
N ALA A 837 -4.10 36.71 3.46
CA ALA A 837 -4.84 36.44 4.69
C ALA A 837 -4.16 35.34 5.55
N THR A 838 -3.46 34.40 4.90
CA THR A 838 -2.74 33.30 5.57
C THR A 838 -1.25 33.55 5.83
N LYS A 839 -0.65 34.61 5.27
CA LYS A 839 0.82 34.81 5.19
C LYS A 839 1.43 35.68 6.29
N THR A 840 0.63 36.38 7.08
CA THR A 840 1.13 37.41 7.99
C THR A 840 1.82 36.81 9.22
N ASN A 841 3.15 36.68 9.13
CA ASN A 841 4.01 36.61 10.31
C ASN A 841 3.81 37.88 11.16
N ASN A 842 3.92 37.71 12.47
CA ASN A 842 3.65 38.66 13.54
C ASN A 842 4.65 39.85 13.59
N THR A 843 5.03 40.41 12.44
CA THR A 843 6.14 41.37 12.32
C THR A 843 5.82 42.77 12.84
N ASN A 844 4.56 43.07 13.17
CA ASN A 844 4.12 44.35 13.75
C ASN A 844 3.13 44.21 14.93
N GLY A 845 3.08 43.06 15.61
CA GLY A 845 2.11 42.83 16.70
C GLY A 845 0.65 42.71 16.26
N LEU A 846 0.43 42.38 14.98
CA LEU A 846 -0.88 42.28 14.34
C LEU A 846 -1.16 40.81 13.97
N ASN A 847 -2.33 40.31 14.38
CA ASN A 847 -2.78 38.94 14.13
C ASN A 847 -3.06 38.69 12.63
N ALA A 848 -2.85 37.45 12.18
CA ALA A 848 -3.21 37.01 10.84
C ALA A 848 -4.74 36.92 10.66
N VAL A 849 -5.24 37.24 9.48
CA VAL A 849 -6.69 37.20 9.22
C VAL A 849 -7.22 35.77 9.24
N ILE A 850 -6.48 34.83 8.63
CA ILE A 850 -6.79 33.40 8.68
C ILE A 850 -5.58 32.64 9.19
N ILE A 851 -5.81 31.78 10.20
CA ILE A 851 -4.83 30.80 10.66
C ILE A 851 -5.28 29.39 10.31
N GLN A 852 -4.29 28.52 10.08
CA GLN A 852 -4.50 27.10 9.83
C GLN A 852 -3.95 26.30 11.02
N LYS A 853 -4.79 25.51 11.68
CA LYS A 853 -4.36 24.64 12.79
C LYS A 853 -5.11 23.32 12.81
N ASP A 854 -4.48 22.29 13.37
CA ASP A 854 -5.15 21.05 13.68
C ASP A 854 -6.14 21.27 14.83
N ALA A 855 -7.40 20.92 14.59
CA ALA A 855 -8.46 21.08 15.57
C ALA A 855 -9.42 19.88 15.53
N LYS A 856 -10.11 19.65 16.65
CA LYS A 856 -11.19 18.66 16.70
C LYS A 856 -12.26 19.03 15.69
N VAL A 857 -12.68 18.06 14.87
CA VAL A 857 -13.76 18.24 13.91
C VAL A 857 -15.05 18.58 14.66
N LYS A 858 -15.67 19.70 14.26
CA LYS A 858 -16.97 20.15 14.76
C LYS A 858 -17.99 20.02 13.63
N TYR A 859 -19.10 19.37 13.92
CA TYR A 859 -20.22 19.24 12.99
C TYR A 859 -21.21 20.38 13.20
N GLN A 860 -22.03 20.66 12.18
CA GLN A 860 -23.10 21.65 12.30
C GLN A 860 -24.20 21.15 13.25
N ASN A 861 -24.51 19.85 13.21
CA ASN A 861 -25.32 19.18 14.24
C ASN A 861 -24.50 19.05 15.55
N LYS A 862 -24.73 19.97 16.50
CA LYS A 862 -23.93 20.11 17.74
C LYS A 862 -23.99 18.91 18.68
N ASP A 863 -25.11 18.18 18.71
CA ASP A 863 -25.34 17.06 19.63
C ASP A 863 -25.03 15.68 19.01
N LEU A 864 -24.42 15.67 17.82
CA LEU A 864 -24.18 14.44 17.07
C LEU A 864 -23.07 13.60 17.74
N LYS A 865 -23.40 12.37 18.13
CA LYS A 865 -22.45 11.40 18.67
C LYS A 865 -22.03 10.41 17.61
N ILE A 866 -20.75 10.03 17.59
CA ILE A 866 -20.20 9.05 16.65
C ILE A 866 -19.63 7.88 17.44
N THR A 867 -20.10 6.69 17.13
CA THR A 867 -19.62 5.42 17.70
C THR A 867 -19.22 4.49 16.57
N ALA A 868 -18.38 3.48 16.85
CA ALA A 868 -18.07 2.42 15.90
C ALA A 868 -18.34 1.04 16.49
N LYS A 869 -18.80 0.12 15.64
CA LYS A 869 -19.18 -1.25 16.00
C LYS A 869 -18.50 -2.27 15.09
N PRO A 870 -17.72 -3.22 15.64
CA PRO A 870 -17.15 -4.31 14.87
C PRO A 870 -18.23 -5.22 14.30
N ILE A 871 -18.27 -5.36 12.97
CA ILE A 871 -19.24 -6.22 12.26
C ILE A 871 -18.68 -7.60 11.90
N GLY A 872 -17.38 -7.79 12.04
CA GLY A 872 -16.65 -9.00 11.67
C GLY A 872 -15.15 -8.83 11.81
N ILE A 873 -14.37 -9.77 11.28
CA ILE A 873 -12.90 -9.73 11.29
C ILE A 873 -12.35 -10.02 9.88
N LEU A 874 -11.35 -9.25 9.45
CA LEU A 874 -10.57 -9.51 8.24
C LEU A 874 -9.43 -10.49 8.55
N ASP A 875 -9.29 -11.55 7.76
CA ASP A 875 -8.21 -12.54 7.88
C ASP A 875 -6.88 -12.00 7.33
N SER A 876 -6.31 -11.01 8.03
CA SER A 876 -4.98 -10.49 7.78
C SER A 876 -4.26 -10.19 9.08
N TYR A 877 -2.94 -10.37 9.06
CA TYR A 877 -2.03 -10.29 10.22
C TYR A 877 -0.95 -9.22 10.05
N ASN A 878 -1.13 -8.33 9.07
CA ASN A 878 -0.23 -7.21 8.84
C ASN A 878 -0.36 -6.15 9.96
N GLN A 879 -0.01 -4.89 9.67
CA GLN A 879 -0.18 -3.80 10.63
C GLN A 879 -1.64 -3.68 11.12
N GLN A 880 -1.83 -3.01 12.26
CA GLN A 880 -3.17 -2.81 12.84
C GLN A 880 -4.05 -2.07 11.84
N LEU A 881 -5.04 -2.76 11.29
CA LEU A 881 -5.90 -2.24 10.22
C LEU A 881 -7.37 -2.37 10.64
N ILE A 882 -8.10 -1.27 10.55
CA ILE A 882 -9.54 -1.23 10.80
C ILE A 882 -10.21 -0.58 9.59
N LEU A 883 -10.95 -1.38 8.83
CA LEU A 883 -11.60 -0.93 7.60
C LEU A 883 -12.98 -0.33 7.91
N VAL A 884 -13.34 0.74 7.20
CA VAL A 884 -14.64 1.42 7.23
C VAL A 884 -15.04 1.83 5.81
N ASP A 885 -16.31 2.14 5.55
CA ASP A 885 -16.73 2.76 4.29
C ASP A 885 -16.10 4.15 4.11
N GLN A 886 -15.50 4.41 2.94
CA GLN A 886 -14.81 5.68 2.66
C GLN A 886 -15.74 6.88 2.68
N GLY A 887 -16.96 6.76 2.13
CA GLY A 887 -17.91 7.87 2.09
C GLY A 887 -18.37 8.25 3.50
N LEU A 888 -18.61 7.25 4.35
CA LEU A 888 -18.91 7.46 5.76
C LEU A 888 -17.73 8.11 6.51
N MET A 889 -16.50 7.64 6.26
CA MET A 889 -15.29 8.20 6.84
C MET A 889 -15.10 9.67 6.44
N ASN A 890 -15.37 10.01 5.17
CA ASN A 890 -15.34 11.38 4.69
C ASN A 890 -16.32 12.27 5.48
N LEU A 891 -17.55 11.81 5.73
CA LEU A 891 -18.50 12.57 6.54
C LEU A 891 -18.04 12.74 8.00
N VAL A 892 -17.49 11.69 8.61
CA VAL A 892 -16.90 11.74 9.97
C VAL A 892 -15.70 12.71 10.05
N LEU A 893 -15.00 12.96 8.94
CA LEU A 893 -13.93 13.96 8.87
C LEU A 893 -14.41 15.33 8.40
N ASN A 894 -15.72 15.52 8.24
CA ASN A 894 -16.34 16.73 7.66
C ASN A 894 -15.82 17.07 6.25
N LEU A 895 -15.46 16.05 5.47
CA LEU A 895 -15.04 16.13 4.07
C LEU A 895 -16.24 15.93 3.13
N SER A 896 -16.04 16.17 1.83
CA SER A 896 -17.09 15.96 0.83
C SER A 896 -17.16 14.52 0.33
N ILE A 897 -18.36 14.13 -0.08
CA ILE A 897 -18.63 12.84 -0.74
C ILE A 897 -18.75 12.96 -2.27
N GLY A 898 -18.37 14.11 -2.85
CA GLY A 898 -18.29 14.29 -4.30
C GLY A 898 -17.35 13.28 -4.95
N LYS A 899 -17.71 12.81 -6.15
CA LYS A 899 -16.95 11.81 -6.91
C LYS A 899 -16.44 12.39 -8.23
N LYS A 900 -15.23 11.98 -8.64
CA LYS A 900 -14.66 12.21 -9.96
C LYS A 900 -15.14 11.13 -10.93
N ILE A 901 -15.69 11.54 -12.07
CA ILE A 901 -15.97 10.65 -13.19
C ILE A 901 -14.72 10.53 -14.05
N GLY A 902 -14.30 9.30 -14.36
CA GLY A 902 -13.17 9.05 -15.25
C GLY A 902 -13.54 9.28 -16.71
N ILE A 903 -12.86 10.21 -17.36
CA ILE A 903 -13.00 10.55 -18.78
C ILE A 903 -11.79 10.00 -19.53
N LYS A 904 -11.99 9.50 -20.76
CA LYS A 904 -10.91 9.07 -21.65
C LYS A 904 -10.78 10.01 -22.84
N ASP A 905 -9.63 9.93 -23.51
CA ASP A 905 -9.43 10.65 -24.75
C ASP A 905 -10.32 10.07 -25.86
N ASN A 906 -11.23 10.90 -26.35
CA ASN A 906 -12.19 10.59 -27.41
C ASN A 906 -11.98 11.49 -28.63
N PHE A 907 -10.76 12.00 -28.85
CA PHE A 907 -10.45 12.87 -29.99
C PHE A 907 -10.62 12.19 -31.35
N TYR A 908 -10.09 10.97 -31.51
CA TYR A 908 -10.09 10.24 -32.79
C TYR A 908 -11.37 9.41 -33.00
N ASN A 909 -11.88 9.43 -34.23
CA ASN A 909 -12.93 8.52 -34.69
C ASN A 909 -12.32 7.17 -35.08
N LYS A 910 -12.64 6.13 -34.30
CA LYS A 910 -12.11 4.77 -34.51
C LYS A 910 -12.95 3.92 -35.47
N GLU A 911 -14.01 4.46 -36.08
CA GLU A 911 -14.86 3.73 -37.03
C GLU A 911 -14.31 3.74 -38.46
N THR A 912 -13.69 4.84 -38.88
CA THR A 912 -13.15 5.04 -40.25
C THR A 912 -11.62 5.13 -40.26
N ILE A 913 -10.96 4.04 -39.87
CA ILE A 913 -9.49 3.97 -39.81
C ILE A 913 -8.92 3.44 -41.13
N ILE A 914 -7.94 4.14 -41.70
CA ILE A 914 -7.08 3.60 -42.76
C ILE A 914 -5.84 3.04 -42.07
N LYS A 915 -5.58 1.74 -42.24
CA LYS A 915 -4.48 1.08 -41.54
C LYS A 915 -3.13 1.40 -42.15
N ALA A 916 -2.09 1.45 -41.33
CA ALA A 916 -0.72 1.56 -41.81
C ALA A 916 -0.43 0.50 -42.89
N GLY A 917 0.16 0.91 -44.01
CA GLY A 917 0.42 0.06 -45.17
C GLY A 917 -0.70 0.03 -46.22
N GLU A 918 -1.91 0.52 -45.91
CA GLU A 918 -2.99 0.65 -46.91
C GLU A 918 -2.77 1.90 -47.80
N LYS A 919 -3.17 1.79 -49.07
CA LYS A 919 -3.04 2.89 -50.03
C LYS A 919 -4.24 3.83 -49.93
N TYR A 920 -3.99 5.11 -49.65
CA TYR A 920 -4.99 6.18 -49.61
C TYR A 920 -4.47 7.43 -50.33
N ASN A 921 -5.25 8.02 -51.23
CA ASN A 921 -4.84 9.18 -52.06
C ASN A 921 -3.45 9.02 -52.72
N ASN A 922 -3.14 7.82 -53.22
CA ASN A 922 -1.83 7.48 -53.82
C ASN A 922 -0.62 7.56 -52.88
N ILE A 923 -0.83 7.53 -51.56
CA ILE A 923 0.20 7.47 -50.53
C ILE A 923 0.02 6.17 -49.74
N VAL A 924 1.12 5.54 -49.35
CA VAL A 924 1.14 4.44 -48.38
C VAL A 924 1.75 5.01 -47.11
N SER A 925 0.95 5.09 -46.05
CA SER A 925 1.39 5.67 -44.77
C SER A 925 1.93 4.60 -43.84
N ARG A 926 2.92 4.97 -43.02
CA ARG A 926 3.49 4.14 -41.96
C ARG A 926 2.66 4.17 -40.68
N PHE A 927 1.69 5.08 -40.61
CA PHE A 927 0.84 5.31 -39.44
C PHE A 927 -0.63 5.07 -39.78
N ASP A 928 -1.41 4.60 -38.82
CA ASP A 928 -2.87 4.53 -38.93
C ASP A 928 -3.43 5.97 -39.11
N ARG A 929 -4.32 6.18 -40.08
CA ARG A 929 -4.96 7.48 -40.33
C ARG A 929 -6.40 7.48 -39.85
N TYR A 930 -6.77 8.53 -39.10
CA TYR A 930 -8.07 8.67 -38.46
C TYR A 930 -8.77 9.95 -38.91
N ASP A 931 -10.09 9.90 -38.94
CA ASP A 931 -10.95 11.09 -38.87
C ASP A 931 -11.10 11.52 -37.38
N TYR A 932 -11.54 12.75 -37.14
CA TYR A 932 -11.80 13.25 -35.78
C TYR A 932 -13.27 13.14 -35.41
N ASN A 933 -13.56 12.95 -34.12
CA ASN A 933 -14.95 12.93 -33.64
C ASN A 933 -15.56 14.34 -33.72
N GLN A 934 -16.82 14.41 -34.17
CA GLN A 934 -17.61 15.63 -34.09
C GLN A 934 -17.90 15.97 -32.62
N ILE A 935 -17.89 17.27 -32.32
CA ILE A 935 -18.13 17.76 -30.97
C ILE A 935 -19.64 17.91 -30.77
N ASN A 936 -20.20 17.09 -29.88
CA ASN A 936 -21.59 17.16 -29.49
C ASN A 936 -21.71 17.92 -28.17
N ASN A 937 -22.43 19.06 -28.18
CA ASN A 937 -22.60 19.91 -27.00
C ASN A 937 -23.36 19.21 -25.86
N TYR A 938 -24.17 18.20 -26.21
CA TYR A 938 -24.95 17.38 -25.29
C TYR A 938 -25.02 15.94 -25.81
N ILE A 939 -24.72 14.98 -24.95
CA ILE A 939 -24.69 13.55 -25.26
C ILE A 939 -25.59 12.82 -24.27
N ASP A 940 -26.68 12.25 -24.77
CA ASP A 940 -27.62 11.48 -23.96
C ASP A 940 -27.18 10.00 -23.86
N LYS A 941 -27.21 9.42 -22.67
CA LYS A 941 -26.88 8.00 -22.46
C LYS A 941 -27.81 7.05 -23.23
N THR A 942 -29.10 7.39 -23.42
CA THR A 942 -30.04 6.52 -24.13
C THR A 942 -29.94 6.68 -25.64
N ASN A 943 -29.95 7.92 -26.13
CA ASN A 943 -29.99 8.20 -27.58
C ASN A 943 -28.60 8.10 -28.22
N ASN A 944 -27.54 8.46 -27.47
CA ASN A 944 -26.16 8.53 -27.94
C ASN A 944 -25.26 7.57 -27.13
N SER A 945 -25.76 6.36 -26.83
CA SER A 945 -25.08 5.40 -25.95
C SER A 945 -23.64 5.09 -26.35
N LYS A 946 -23.34 5.01 -27.65
CA LYS A 946 -21.98 4.78 -28.18
C LYS A 946 -21.04 5.95 -27.84
N GLU A 947 -21.43 7.18 -28.17
CA GLU A 947 -20.64 8.39 -27.91
C GLU A 947 -20.44 8.61 -26.41
N PHE A 948 -21.50 8.39 -25.62
CA PHE A 948 -21.45 8.46 -24.17
C PHE A 948 -20.45 7.45 -23.57
N ASN A 949 -20.50 6.20 -24.02
CA ASN A 949 -19.55 5.16 -23.60
C ASN A 949 -18.13 5.41 -24.13
N ASN A 950 -17.97 6.12 -25.26
CA ASN A 950 -16.70 6.54 -25.81
C ASN A 950 -16.08 7.75 -25.09
N LEU A 951 -16.85 8.49 -24.29
CA LEU A 951 -16.33 9.55 -23.43
C LEU A 951 -15.78 8.99 -22.10
N LEU A 952 -16.41 7.94 -21.58
CA LEU A 952 -16.12 7.41 -20.26
C LEU A 952 -14.94 6.43 -20.26
N PHE A 953 -14.13 6.49 -19.21
CA PHE A 953 -13.02 5.56 -19.00
C PHE A 953 -13.54 4.13 -18.76
N SER A 954 -14.69 4.01 -18.09
CA SER A 954 -15.36 2.73 -17.84
C SER A 954 -16.78 2.70 -18.37
N THR A 955 -17.11 1.63 -19.10
CA THR A 955 -18.43 1.44 -19.73
C THR A 955 -19.44 0.75 -18.82
N ASN A 956 -18.99 -0.04 -17.84
CA ASN A 956 -19.89 -0.79 -16.96
C ASN A 956 -20.07 -0.07 -15.62
N LYS A 957 -21.24 0.55 -15.44
CA LYS A 957 -21.62 1.35 -14.25
C LYS A 957 -20.57 2.43 -13.91
N PRO A 958 -20.42 3.48 -14.75
CA PRO A 958 -19.38 4.50 -14.59
C PRO A 958 -19.41 5.20 -13.22
N PHE A 959 -20.60 5.52 -12.70
CA PHE A 959 -20.73 6.14 -11.38
C PHE A 959 -20.27 5.23 -10.23
N TYR A 960 -20.48 3.91 -10.35
CA TYR A 960 -19.99 2.96 -9.37
C TYR A 960 -18.46 2.94 -9.32
N GLN A 961 -17.79 3.11 -10.47
CA GLN A 961 -16.33 3.12 -10.57
C GLN A 961 -15.69 4.50 -10.28
N ALA A 962 -16.51 5.55 -10.22
CA ALA A 962 -16.09 6.90 -9.86
C ALA A 962 -15.53 6.94 -8.42
N GLN A 963 -14.44 7.68 -8.26
CA GLN A 963 -13.68 7.77 -7.02
C GLN A 963 -14.04 9.03 -6.23
N PHE A 964 -14.02 8.96 -4.89
CA PHE A 964 -14.25 10.14 -4.05
C PHE A 964 -13.11 11.16 -4.21
N LEU A 965 -13.46 12.42 -4.47
CA LEU A 965 -12.50 13.51 -4.64
C LEU A 965 -11.62 13.70 -3.41
N TRP A 966 -12.22 13.59 -2.22
CA TRP A 966 -11.50 13.62 -0.96
C TRP A 966 -10.98 12.24 -0.59
N HIS A 967 -9.66 12.14 -0.54
CA HIS A 967 -8.87 10.99 -0.11
C HIS A 967 -7.48 11.48 0.32
N ASN A 968 -6.76 10.66 1.08
CA ASN A 968 -5.42 11.01 1.57
C ASN A 968 -4.48 9.79 1.65
N SER A 969 -4.89 8.64 1.11
CA SER A 969 -4.04 7.46 0.98
C SER A 969 -4.48 6.63 -0.23
N LYS A 970 -3.60 5.79 -0.76
CA LYS A 970 -3.86 4.87 -1.88
C LYS A 970 -3.19 3.53 -1.65
N TYR A 971 -3.92 2.46 -1.96
CA TYR A 971 -3.39 1.11 -2.11
C TYR A 971 -3.30 0.76 -3.60
N SER A 972 -2.13 0.32 -4.06
CA SER A 972 -1.89 -0.10 -5.44
C SER A 972 -1.56 -1.59 -5.51
N ASN A 973 -2.26 -2.34 -6.36
CA ASN A 973 -2.01 -3.76 -6.64
C ASN A 973 -0.85 -3.98 -7.63
N ILE A 974 -0.24 -2.91 -8.12
CA ILE A 974 0.85 -2.96 -9.10
C ILE A 974 2.18 -3.04 -8.34
N GLU A 975 3.03 -3.99 -8.71
CA GLU A 975 4.32 -4.20 -8.04
C GLU A 975 5.27 -3.01 -8.22
N GLU A 976 5.27 -2.41 -9.41
CA GLU A 976 6.01 -1.18 -9.68
C GLU A 976 5.40 0.00 -8.90
N ALA A 977 6.24 0.81 -8.28
CA ALA A 977 5.81 1.98 -7.52
C ALA A 977 5.47 3.17 -8.44
N LEU A 978 4.36 3.06 -9.19
CA LEU A 978 4.00 4.01 -10.27
C LEU A 978 3.91 5.47 -9.82
N ASP A 979 3.45 5.74 -8.60
CA ASP A 979 3.40 7.11 -8.05
C ASP A 979 4.78 7.78 -7.88
N LEU A 980 5.87 7.03 -8.07
CA LEU A 980 7.23 7.56 -8.13
C LEU A 980 7.83 7.47 -9.52
N THR A 981 7.40 6.52 -10.35
CA THR A 981 8.01 6.22 -11.66
C THR A 981 7.26 6.82 -12.84
N SER A 982 5.99 7.22 -12.68
CA SER A 982 5.17 7.85 -13.73
C SER A 982 5.00 9.35 -13.56
N GLY A 983 5.32 9.90 -12.39
CA GLY A 983 5.30 11.33 -12.16
C GLY A 983 5.44 11.69 -10.69
N ILE A 984 5.67 12.97 -10.41
CA ILE A 984 5.73 13.50 -9.05
C ILE A 984 4.74 14.65 -8.94
N SER A 985 3.98 14.64 -7.85
CA SER A 985 3.10 15.74 -7.51
C SER A 985 3.56 16.50 -6.28
N PHE A 986 3.54 17.82 -6.34
CA PHE A 986 3.96 18.74 -5.26
C PHE A 986 2.81 19.43 -4.55
N ILE A 987 3.04 19.82 -3.31
CA ILE A 987 2.18 20.68 -2.49
C ILE A 987 3.07 21.56 -1.59
N PRO A 988 2.57 22.66 -1.01
CA PRO A 988 3.28 23.36 0.07
C PRO A 988 3.25 22.63 1.40
N ASP A 989 4.30 22.84 2.19
CA ASP A 989 4.44 22.31 3.54
C ASP A 989 3.61 23.12 4.56
N ASN A 990 3.73 24.45 4.50
CA ASN A 990 3.06 25.42 5.38
C ASN A 990 2.01 26.25 4.59
N ALA A 991 0.92 26.66 5.26
CA ALA A 991 -0.18 27.43 4.67
C ALA A 991 -0.89 26.80 3.44
N TYR A 992 -1.13 25.48 3.46
CA TYR A 992 -1.84 24.74 2.40
C TYR A 992 -3.29 25.26 2.21
N ASN A 993 -3.48 26.25 1.33
CA ASN A 993 -4.75 26.95 1.12
C ASN A 993 -5.47 26.62 -0.19
N GLY A 994 -4.92 25.69 -0.97
CA GLY A 994 -5.50 25.18 -2.20
C GLY A 994 -5.33 26.13 -3.39
N PHE A 995 -4.36 27.05 -3.35
CA PHE A 995 -4.05 27.93 -4.47
C PHE A 995 -2.56 28.34 -4.43
N TYR A 996 -1.74 28.01 -5.44
CA TYR A 996 -0.28 28.19 -5.36
C TYR A 996 0.30 28.98 -6.52
N ILE A 997 1.09 30.01 -6.19
CA ILE A 997 1.72 30.86 -7.20
C ILE A 997 3.14 30.36 -7.48
N LEU A 998 3.37 29.85 -8.69
CA LEU A 998 4.71 29.50 -9.17
C LEU A 998 5.60 30.72 -9.27
N ASN A 999 6.86 30.57 -8.84
CA ASN A 999 7.87 31.62 -8.81
C ASN A 999 7.45 32.90 -8.04
N GLY A 1000 6.34 32.86 -7.29
CA GLY A 1000 5.91 33.96 -6.43
C GLY A 1000 6.75 34.03 -5.15
N ASN A 1001 6.41 34.96 -4.27
CA ASN A 1001 6.88 34.93 -2.88
C ASN A 1001 6.38 33.67 -2.08
N GLY A 1002 5.82 32.68 -2.77
CA GLY A 1002 5.42 31.36 -2.27
C GLY A 1002 6.04 30.18 -3.06
N ALA A 1003 6.99 30.44 -3.97
CA ALA A 1003 7.85 29.40 -4.51
C ALA A 1003 9.36 29.73 -4.35
N SER A 1004 9.72 31.00 -4.07
CA SER A 1004 11.11 31.40 -3.79
C SER A 1004 11.28 32.89 -3.43
N SER A 1005 10.48 33.47 -2.53
CA SER A 1005 10.95 34.70 -1.87
C SER A 1005 11.77 34.36 -0.65
N ALA A 1006 12.99 34.89 -0.61
CA ALA A 1006 13.90 34.92 0.53
C ALA A 1006 13.35 35.66 1.77
N SER A 1007 12.04 35.63 2.03
CA SER A 1007 11.38 36.15 3.22
C SER A 1007 10.09 35.41 3.64
N GLY A 1008 9.71 34.31 2.97
CA GLY A 1008 8.51 33.51 3.30
C GLY A 1008 8.84 32.00 3.40
N SER A 1009 8.43 31.38 4.50
CA SER A 1009 8.79 30.03 4.97
C SER A 1009 8.01 28.85 4.37
N ASP A 1010 7.46 28.98 3.16
CA ASP A 1010 6.54 27.98 2.59
C ASP A 1010 7.25 27.12 1.53
N ASP A 1011 7.97 26.09 2.00
CA ASP A 1011 8.67 25.13 1.15
C ASP A 1011 7.69 24.20 0.39
N MET A 1012 8.02 23.86 -0.87
CA MET A 1012 7.33 22.82 -1.64
C MET A 1012 7.86 21.44 -1.28
N ILE A 1013 6.97 20.47 -1.21
CA ILE A 1013 7.23 19.08 -0.80
C ILE A 1013 6.49 18.13 -1.72
N SER A 1014 6.91 16.86 -1.74
CA SER A 1014 6.11 15.82 -2.40
C SER A 1014 4.75 15.66 -1.71
N SER A 1015 3.71 15.49 -2.50
CA SER A 1015 2.37 15.12 -2.04
C SER A 1015 2.38 13.80 -1.25
N ILE A 1016 3.29 12.89 -1.58
CA ILE A 1016 3.49 11.61 -0.87
C ILE A 1016 4.36 11.87 0.37
N ARG A 1017 3.78 11.62 1.55
CA ARG A 1017 4.47 11.78 2.85
C ARG A 1017 5.12 10.48 3.31
N TYR A 1018 4.40 9.37 3.17
CA TYR A 1018 4.87 8.05 3.58
C TYR A 1018 4.51 7.03 2.51
N GLN A 1019 5.38 6.04 2.34
CA GLN A 1019 5.12 4.91 1.45
C GLN A 1019 5.53 3.61 2.13
N ASN A 1020 4.78 2.55 1.85
CA ASN A 1020 5.04 1.21 2.34
C ASN A 1020 4.99 0.24 1.16
N LEU A 1021 6.16 -0.28 0.77
CA LEU A 1021 6.31 -1.20 -0.34
C LEU A 1021 6.05 -2.63 0.16
N LEU A 1022 4.80 -3.07 0.10
CA LEU A 1022 4.41 -4.38 0.60
C LEU A 1022 4.98 -5.53 -0.25
N ALA A 1023 5.18 -5.34 -1.55
CA ALA A 1023 5.80 -6.32 -2.42
C ALA A 1023 7.21 -6.68 -1.93
N THR A 1024 8.01 -5.69 -1.51
CA THR A 1024 9.34 -5.94 -0.94
C THR A 1024 9.24 -6.58 0.45
N SER A 1025 8.25 -6.21 1.25
CA SER A 1025 7.99 -6.87 2.54
C SER A 1025 7.59 -8.35 2.37
N LYS A 1026 6.78 -8.67 1.34
CA LYS A 1026 6.39 -10.04 0.97
C LYS A 1026 7.60 -10.87 0.51
N THR A 1027 8.49 -10.29 -0.29
CA THR A 1027 9.73 -11.00 -0.69
C THR A 1027 10.64 -11.25 0.50
N LEU A 1028 10.80 -10.28 1.41
CA LEU A 1028 11.54 -10.47 2.67
C LEU A 1028 10.93 -11.59 3.53
N ILE A 1029 9.60 -11.62 3.70
CA ILE A 1029 8.92 -12.69 4.44
C ILE A 1029 9.12 -14.06 3.78
N ASN A 1030 9.09 -14.14 2.45
CA ASN A 1030 9.39 -15.38 1.73
C ASN A 1030 10.82 -15.87 2.02
N GLN A 1031 11.79 -14.96 2.06
CA GLN A 1031 13.17 -15.28 2.34
C GLN A 1031 13.37 -15.66 3.83
N ILE A 1032 12.77 -14.93 4.78
CA ILE A 1032 12.78 -15.28 6.22
C ILE A 1032 12.15 -16.67 6.45
N THR A 1033 11.02 -16.95 5.78
CA THR A 1033 10.35 -18.25 5.83
C THR A 1033 11.30 -19.35 5.33
N PHE A 1034 12.03 -19.11 4.24
CA PHE A 1034 13.00 -20.05 3.71
C PHE A 1034 14.15 -20.34 4.69
N ILE A 1035 14.68 -19.32 5.39
CA ILE A 1035 15.68 -19.54 6.46
C ILE A 1035 15.08 -20.36 7.59
N ALA A 1036 13.90 -19.99 8.09
CA ALA A 1036 13.26 -20.68 9.20
C ALA A 1036 13.02 -22.17 8.89
N ILE A 1037 12.61 -22.47 7.66
CA ILE A 1037 12.48 -23.85 7.16
C ILE A 1037 13.84 -24.54 7.08
N SER A 1038 14.87 -23.86 6.57
CA SER A 1038 16.21 -24.43 6.42
C SER A 1038 16.83 -24.77 7.78
N ILE A 1039 16.76 -23.85 8.75
CA ILE A 1039 17.20 -24.06 10.14
C ILE A 1039 16.38 -25.18 10.78
N GLY A 1040 15.06 -25.15 10.62
CA GLY A 1040 14.16 -26.19 11.14
C GLY A 1040 14.51 -27.57 10.60
N MET A 1041 14.69 -27.71 9.28
CA MET A 1041 15.05 -28.99 8.63
C MET A 1041 16.40 -29.52 9.10
N LEU A 1042 17.39 -28.65 9.30
CA LEU A 1042 18.70 -29.06 9.81
C LEU A 1042 18.62 -29.58 11.26
N LEU A 1043 17.89 -28.89 12.13
CA LEU A 1043 17.63 -29.36 13.50
C LEU A 1043 16.81 -30.65 13.52
N ILE A 1044 15.87 -30.79 12.59
CA ILE A 1044 15.09 -32.03 12.44
C ILE A 1044 16.03 -33.20 12.09
N ILE A 1045 16.95 -33.04 11.13
CA ILE A 1045 17.87 -34.12 10.72
C ILE A 1045 18.72 -34.59 11.90
N THR A 1046 19.29 -33.68 12.69
CA THR A 1046 20.12 -34.04 13.86
C THR A 1046 19.31 -34.72 14.96
N VAL A 1047 18.10 -34.24 15.23
CA VAL A 1047 17.17 -34.87 16.18
C VAL A 1047 16.74 -36.26 15.72
N ILE A 1048 16.47 -36.43 14.42
CA ILE A 1048 16.06 -37.73 13.85
C ILE A 1048 17.20 -38.75 13.97
N THR A 1049 18.41 -38.38 13.56
CA THR A 1049 19.54 -39.32 13.58
C THR A 1049 19.89 -39.75 15.00
N THR A 1050 19.91 -38.80 15.94
CA THR A 1050 20.21 -39.07 17.36
C THR A 1050 19.12 -39.90 18.03
N SER A 1051 17.84 -39.58 17.80
CA SER A 1051 16.72 -40.37 18.33
C SER A 1051 16.67 -41.78 17.75
N ALA A 1052 16.93 -41.94 16.44
CA ALA A 1052 16.97 -43.26 15.80
C ALA A 1052 18.08 -44.15 16.38
N LEU A 1053 19.28 -43.61 16.61
CA LEU A 1053 20.39 -44.33 17.23
C LEU A 1053 20.06 -44.73 18.68
N LEU A 1054 19.42 -43.84 19.44
CA LEU A 1054 19.00 -44.11 20.82
C LEU A 1054 17.97 -45.25 20.87
N VAL A 1055 16.96 -45.18 20.01
CA VAL A 1055 15.95 -46.24 19.86
C VAL A 1055 16.61 -47.55 19.45
N MET A 1056 17.61 -47.52 18.56
CA MET A 1056 18.39 -48.70 18.17
C MET A 1056 19.08 -49.37 19.36
N LEU A 1057 19.80 -48.62 20.18
CA LEU A 1057 20.50 -49.13 21.36
C LEU A 1057 19.54 -49.75 22.39
N ILE A 1058 18.41 -49.10 22.63
CA ILE A 1058 17.45 -49.56 23.65
C ILE A 1058 16.65 -50.76 23.16
N SER A 1059 16.29 -50.81 21.89
CA SER A 1059 15.65 -51.99 21.32
C SER A 1059 16.56 -53.21 21.42
N ASP A 1060 17.87 -53.06 21.24
CA ASP A 1060 18.82 -54.17 21.38
C ASP A 1060 18.87 -54.73 22.82
N ILE A 1061 18.83 -53.85 23.84
CA ILE A 1061 18.64 -54.26 25.25
C ILE A 1061 17.32 -55.02 25.42
N TYR A 1062 16.25 -54.51 24.81
CA TYR A 1062 14.93 -55.14 24.86
C TYR A 1062 14.93 -56.53 24.18
N VAL A 1063 15.55 -56.68 23.01
CA VAL A 1063 15.69 -57.97 22.30
C VAL A 1063 16.47 -58.98 23.14
N THR A 1064 17.59 -58.55 23.74
CA THR A 1064 18.46 -59.41 24.55
C THR A 1064 17.70 -60.02 25.74
N GLN A 1065 16.81 -59.26 26.38
CA GLN A 1065 15.99 -59.75 27.49
C GLN A 1065 15.09 -60.95 27.11
N TYR A 1066 14.60 -61.01 25.87
CA TYR A 1066 13.71 -62.08 25.41
C TYR A 1066 14.42 -63.08 24.49
N GLN A 1067 15.75 -63.06 24.43
CA GLN A 1067 16.54 -63.93 23.56
C GLN A 1067 16.25 -65.42 23.80
N GLN A 1068 16.33 -65.89 25.05
CA GLN A 1068 16.04 -67.28 25.40
C GLN A 1068 14.61 -67.70 25.03
N PHE A 1069 13.64 -66.82 25.25
CA PHE A 1069 12.26 -67.05 24.85
C PHE A 1069 12.10 -67.17 23.32
N MET A 1070 12.74 -66.28 22.55
CA MET A 1070 12.68 -66.31 21.09
C MET A 1070 13.34 -67.58 20.53
N ILE A 1071 14.45 -68.03 21.12
CA ILE A 1071 15.15 -69.27 20.74
C ILE A 1071 14.26 -70.50 21.03
N LEU A 1072 13.64 -70.57 22.22
CA LEU A 1072 12.73 -71.64 22.59
C LEU A 1072 11.55 -71.75 21.62
N MET A 1073 10.89 -70.64 21.32
CA MET A 1073 9.77 -70.63 20.37
C MET A 1073 10.19 -71.04 18.96
N LYS A 1074 11.42 -70.69 18.55
CA LYS A 1074 11.98 -71.13 17.27
C LYS A 1074 12.24 -72.64 17.25
N ALA A 1075 12.77 -73.20 18.34
CA ALA A 1075 12.96 -74.64 18.50
C ALA A 1075 11.63 -75.41 18.49
N LEU A 1076 10.56 -74.80 19.01
CA LEU A 1076 9.19 -75.33 18.97
C LEU A 1076 8.50 -75.19 17.60
N GLY A 1077 9.21 -74.76 16.54
CA GLY A 1077 8.67 -74.70 15.18
C GLY A 1077 7.82 -73.46 14.86
N TYR A 1078 7.81 -72.43 15.71
CA TYR A 1078 7.10 -71.19 15.41
C TYR A 1078 7.82 -70.37 14.33
N SER A 1079 7.05 -69.76 13.42
CA SER A 1079 7.61 -68.86 12.41
C SER A 1079 8.20 -67.59 13.03
N ASN A 1080 9.26 -67.05 12.40
CA ASN A 1080 9.92 -65.81 12.83
C ASN A 1080 8.94 -64.63 13.01
N TYR A 1081 7.86 -64.59 12.22
CA TYR A 1081 6.80 -63.58 12.35
C TYR A 1081 5.99 -63.75 13.65
N LYS A 1082 5.57 -64.98 14.00
CA LYS A 1082 4.84 -65.26 15.25
C LYS A 1082 5.71 -64.94 16.48
N ILE A 1083 7.01 -65.29 16.42
CA ILE A 1083 7.98 -65.01 17.48
C ILE A 1083 8.13 -63.50 17.71
N SER A 1084 8.34 -62.73 16.63
CA SER A 1084 8.43 -61.27 16.68
C SER A 1084 7.15 -60.63 17.21
N LYS A 1085 5.98 -61.09 16.76
CA LYS A 1085 4.68 -60.62 17.24
C LYS A 1085 4.47 -60.86 18.75
N TYR A 1086 4.95 -61.98 19.28
CA TYR A 1086 4.81 -62.28 20.71
C TYR A 1086 5.79 -61.49 21.58
N ALA A 1087 7.05 -61.32 21.13
CA ALA A 1087 8.08 -60.60 21.87
C ALA A 1087 7.92 -59.07 21.84
N PHE A 1088 7.55 -58.50 20.68
CA PHE A 1088 7.53 -57.06 20.45
C PHE A 1088 6.12 -56.46 20.34
N GLY A 1089 5.06 -57.28 20.23
CA GLY A 1089 3.70 -56.79 19.92
C GLY A 1089 3.17 -55.75 20.92
N THR A 1090 3.38 -55.95 22.21
CA THR A 1090 2.99 -55.01 23.27
C THR A 1090 3.81 -53.73 23.29
N ALA A 1091 5.13 -53.84 23.05
CA ALA A 1091 6.01 -52.69 22.93
C ALA A 1091 5.61 -51.81 21.73
N ILE A 1092 5.28 -52.41 20.58
CA ILE A 1092 4.78 -51.70 19.40
C ILE A 1092 3.49 -50.93 19.72
N VAL A 1093 2.52 -51.55 20.38
CA VAL A 1093 1.25 -50.90 20.72
C VAL A 1093 1.43 -49.75 21.72
N PHE A 1094 2.23 -49.94 22.78
CA PHE A 1094 2.51 -48.85 23.72
C PHE A 1094 3.31 -47.71 23.08
N SER A 1095 4.25 -48.01 22.18
CA SER A 1095 4.97 -47.00 21.40
C SER A 1095 4.05 -46.20 20.46
N LEU A 1096 3.02 -46.83 19.90
CA LEU A 1096 2.04 -46.12 19.07
C LEU A 1096 1.16 -45.18 19.92
N ILE A 1097 0.73 -45.64 21.10
CA ILE A 1097 -0.06 -44.81 22.04
C ILE A 1097 0.77 -43.63 22.53
N ILE A 1098 2.03 -43.85 22.94
CA ILE A 1098 2.88 -42.76 23.42
C ILE A 1098 3.21 -41.77 22.31
N TRP A 1099 3.39 -42.25 21.07
CA TRP A 1099 3.57 -41.37 19.92
C TRP A 1099 2.36 -40.44 19.76
N ALA A 1100 1.13 -40.97 19.77
CA ALA A 1100 -0.09 -40.16 19.65
C ALA A 1100 -0.27 -39.18 20.82
N LEU A 1101 0.09 -39.59 22.04
CA LEU A 1101 0.02 -38.72 23.21
C LEU A 1101 1.08 -37.61 23.14
N SER A 1102 2.32 -37.94 22.76
CA SER A 1102 3.42 -36.98 22.63
C SER A 1102 3.15 -35.94 21.55
N THR A 1103 2.62 -36.33 20.38
CA THR A 1103 2.23 -35.38 19.33
C THR A 1103 1.14 -34.43 19.83
N ALA A 1104 0.10 -34.94 20.48
CA ALA A 1104 -0.98 -34.14 21.05
C ALA A 1104 -0.48 -33.14 22.12
N ILE A 1105 0.37 -33.59 23.06
CA ILE A 1105 0.97 -32.71 24.08
C ILE A 1105 1.79 -31.61 23.42
N THR A 1106 2.56 -31.94 22.38
CA THR A 1106 3.40 -30.96 21.67
C THR A 1106 2.54 -29.89 21.01
N TRP A 1107 1.44 -30.28 20.34
CA TRP A 1107 0.51 -29.33 19.73
C TRP A 1107 -0.17 -28.45 20.77
N ILE A 1108 -0.61 -29.02 21.90
CA ILE A 1108 -1.20 -28.25 23.01
C ILE A 1108 -0.21 -27.20 23.54
N LEU A 1109 1.04 -27.58 23.79
CA LEU A 1109 2.08 -26.64 24.24
C LEU A 1109 2.30 -25.50 23.25
N ILE A 1110 2.38 -25.81 21.95
CA ILE A 1110 2.53 -24.79 20.91
C ILE A 1110 1.32 -23.86 20.88
N THR A 1111 0.09 -24.39 20.98
CA THR A 1111 -1.12 -23.54 21.03
C THR A 1111 -1.17 -22.66 22.26
N LEU A 1112 -0.74 -23.14 23.43
CA LEU A 1112 -0.64 -22.34 24.65
C LEU A 1112 0.35 -21.19 24.49
N ILE A 1113 1.53 -21.45 23.90
CA ILE A 1113 2.53 -20.41 23.60
C ILE A 1113 1.92 -19.34 22.69
N ILE A 1114 1.18 -19.74 21.66
CA ILE A 1114 0.56 -18.80 20.72
C ILE A 1114 -0.57 -18.00 21.39
N GLN A 1115 -1.37 -18.63 22.25
CA GLN A 1115 -2.39 -17.93 23.03
C GLN A 1115 -1.79 -16.88 23.96
N ILE A 1116 -0.65 -17.18 24.60
CA ILE A 1116 0.10 -16.21 25.41
C ILE A 1116 0.55 -15.03 24.55
N ILE A 1117 1.15 -15.29 23.39
CA ILE A 1117 1.57 -14.23 22.45
C ILE A 1117 0.38 -13.38 21.98
N THR A 1118 -0.76 -14.02 21.70
CA THR A 1118 -1.98 -13.33 21.28
C THR A 1118 -2.55 -12.45 22.40
N SER A 1119 -2.46 -12.90 23.66
CA SER A 1119 -2.88 -12.11 24.82
C SER A 1119 -2.01 -10.87 25.05
N LEU A 1120 -0.76 -10.90 24.58
CA LEU A 1120 0.16 -9.75 24.56
C LEU A 1120 -0.12 -8.77 23.41
N GLY A 1121 -1.13 -9.04 22.57
CA GLY A 1121 -1.55 -8.16 21.47
C GLY A 1121 -0.92 -8.49 20.11
N PHE A 1122 -0.26 -9.64 19.96
CA PHE A 1122 0.34 -10.08 18.70
C PHE A 1122 -0.42 -11.27 18.11
N ALA A 1123 -1.13 -11.05 17.00
CA ALA A 1123 -1.76 -12.12 16.26
C ALA A 1123 -0.76 -12.75 15.29
N ILE A 1124 -0.47 -14.04 15.47
CA ILE A 1124 0.38 -14.80 14.55
C ILE A 1124 -0.50 -15.83 13.84
N PRO A 1125 -0.50 -15.90 12.50
CA PRO A 1125 -1.18 -16.97 11.80
C PRO A 1125 -0.51 -18.31 12.12
N TYR A 1126 -1.26 -19.25 12.67
CA TYR A 1126 -0.76 -20.58 12.98
C TYR A 1126 -1.71 -21.66 12.51
N GLY A 1127 -1.14 -22.81 12.18
CA GLY A 1127 -1.88 -23.97 11.71
C GLY A 1127 -0.97 -25.19 11.67
N PHE A 1128 -1.47 -26.31 12.18
CA PHE A 1128 -0.78 -27.58 12.03
C PHE A 1128 -1.16 -28.20 10.71
N SER A 1129 -0.19 -28.29 9.81
CA SER A 1129 -0.40 -28.98 8.56
C SER A 1129 -0.43 -30.49 8.82
N ILE A 1130 -1.42 -31.20 8.25
CA ILE A 1130 -1.61 -32.65 8.48
C ILE A 1130 -0.38 -33.48 8.11
N TRP A 1131 0.42 -33.01 7.15
CA TRP A 1131 1.65 -33.69 6.71
C TRP A 1131 2.67 -33.84 7.85
N THR A 1132 2.69 -32.93 8.82
CA THR A 1132 3.60 -33.02 9.98
C THR A 1132 3.33 -34.26 10.82
N LEU A 1133 2.06 -34.63 10.97
CA LEU A 1133 1.61 -35.80 11.72
C LEU A 1133 2.02 -37.08 10.99
N ILE A 1134 1.82 -37.12 9.67
CA ILE A 1134 2.18 -38.26 8.80
C ILE A 1134 3.71 -38.45 8.79
N VAL A 1135 4.48 -37.38 8.59
CA VAL A 1135 5.95 -37.44 8.53
C VAL A 1135 6.54 -37.84 9.88
N SER A 1136 6.03 -37.28 10.99
CA SER A 1136 6.42 -37.70 12.35
C SER A 1136 6.16 -39.19 12.58
N PHE A 1137 4.99 -39.70 12.16
CA PHE A 1137 4.67 -41.13 12.25
C PHE A 1137 5.65 -41.98 11.45
N ILE A 1138 5.91 -41.63 10.19
CA ILE A 1138 6.79 -42.39 9.29
C ILE A 1138 8.20 -42.46 9.87
N ILE A 1139 8.75 -41.32 10.30
CA ILE A 1139 10.10 -41.26 10.87
C ILE A 1139 10.20 -42.15 12.11
N VAL A 1140 9.31 -41.97 13.08
CA VAL A 1140 9.34 -42.74 14.32
C VAL A 1140 9.11 -44.23 14.05
N ALA A 1141 8.20 -44.58 13.14
CA ALA A 1141 7.93 -45.96 12.74
C ALA A 1141 9.14 -46.61 12.06
N ILE A 1142 9.79 -45.93 11.11
CA ILE A 1142 10.99 -46.43 10.43
C ILE A 1142 12.13 -46.62 11.44
N SER A 1143 12.40 -45.61 12.27
CA SER A 1143 13.45 -45.70 13.29
C SER A 1143 13.20 -46.84 14.28
N PHE A 1144 11.96 -47.00 14.73
CA PHE A 1144 11.59 -48.03 15.71
C PHE A 1144 11.55 -49.44 15.11
N ILE A 1145 10.87 -49.62 13.97
CA ILE A 1145 10.75 -50.94 13.31
C ILE A 1145 12.10 -51.36 12.73
N GLY A 1146 12.83 -50.44 12.08
CA GLY A 1146 14.17 -50.70 11.57
C GLY A 1146 15.12 -51.13 12.68
N SER A 1147 15.10 -50.43 13.81
CA SER A 1147 15.81 -50.80 15.03
C SER A 1147 15.49 -52.23 15.51
N LEU A 1148 14.21 -52.59 15.58
CA LEU A 1148 13.77 -53.93 15.99
C LEU A 1148 14.20 -55.02 14.98
N ILE A 1149 14.18 -54.72 13.68
CA ILE A 1149 14.63 -55.64 12.64
C ILE A 1149 16.13 -55.89 12.76
N VAL A 1150 16.92 -54.83 12.89
CA VAL A 1150 18.39 -54.92 13.01
C VAL A 1150 18.79 -55.68 14.27
N SER A 1151 18.23 -55.32 15.42
CA SER A 1151 18.54 -55.97 16.70
C SER A 1151 18.11 -57.43 16.76
N SER A 1152 16.97 -57.78 16.15
CA SER A 1152 16.49 -59.19 16.10
C SER A 1152 17.13 -60.04 15.01
N ASN A 1153 17.94 -59.47 14.11
CA ASN A 1153 18.46 -60.16 12.92
C ASN A 1153 19.23 -61.44 13.27
N LYS A 1154 20.16 -61.37 14.24
CA LYS A 1154 21.00 -62.51 14.67
C LYS A 1154 20.17 -63.72 15.13
N ILE A 1155 19.08 -63.46 15.85
CA ILE A 1155 18.18 -64.50 16.39
C ILE A 1155 17.30 -65.09 15.28
N ARG A 1156 16.95 -64.28 14.26
CA ARG A 1156 16.08 -64.68 13.16
C ARG A 1156 16.79 -65.53 12.11
N THR A 1157 18.07 -65.27 11.82
CA THR A 1157 18.82 -65.93 10.74
C THR A 1157 19.57 -67.19 11.17
N GLN A 1158 20.07 -67.28 12.41
CA GLN A 1158 20.88 -68.41 12.87
C GLN A 1158 20.04 -69.64 13.27
N LYS A 1159 20.60 -70.86 13.17
CA LYS A 1159 19.90 -72.10 13.56
C LYS A 1159 19.67 -72.11 15.09
N PRO A 1160 18.56 -72.69 15.60
CA PRO A 1160 18.28 -72.74 17.05
C PRO A 1160 19.41 -73.40 17.86
N ALA A 1161 20.00 -74.47 17.32
CA ALA A 1161 21.10 -75.20 17.96
C ALA A 1161 22.35 -74.33 18.18
N SER A 1162 22.72 -73.47 17.21
CA SER A 1162 23.87 -72.56 17.34
C SER A 1162 23.59 -71.36 18.25
N LEU A 1163 22.32 -71.06 18.54
CA LEU A 1163 21.92 -69.98 19.44
C LEU A 1163 21.87 -70.44 20.90
N LEU A 1164 21.65 -71.74 21.15
CA LEU A 1164 21.62 -72.33 22.49
C LEU A 1164 23.01 -72.53 23.10
N THR A 1165 24.00 -72.92 22.28
CA THR A 1165 25.41 -73.06 22.71
C THR A 1165 25.97 -71.73 23.19
N VAL A 1166 25.68 -70.63 22.48
CA VAL A 1166 26.10 -69.26 22.81
C VAL A 1166 25.32 -68.65 24.00
N SER A 1167 24.22 -69.26 24.44
CA SER A 1167 23.46 -68.78 25.61
C SER A 1167 23.81 -69.49 26.93
N ASN A 1168 24.53 -70.61 26.83
CA ASN A 1168 25.03 -71.40 27.98
C ASN A 1168 26.55 -71.28 28.16
N GLU A 1169 27.28 -70.78 27.17
CA GLU A 1169 28.62 -70.19 27.29
C GLU A 1169 28.55 -68.68 27.56
#